data_AF-A0A839JN83-F1
#
_entry.id   AF-A0A839JN83-F1
#
_cell.length_a   1.000
_cell.length_b   1.000
_cell.length_c   1.000
_cell.angle_alpha   90.00
_cell.angle_beta   90.00
_cell.angle_gamma   90.00
#
_symmetry.space_group_name_H-M   'P 1'
#
loop_
_entity.id
_entity.type
_entity.pdbx_description
1 polymer ?
#
loop_
_entity_poly.entity_id
_entity_poly.type
_entity_poly.pdbx_seq_one_letter_code
_entity_poly.pdbx_strand_id
1 'polypeptide(L)'
;MHRYEKPPIKKVDPSNEWGGEDVFRLPEPDQAGELTNSPQPGEVARVDESPVRPETTGATPSLEAAEDEPSLEQMSQHLLDMINDLAGSDDEEAIEPPPLAAARCLAEAVPIIKADDPAKDEVIRGVLNNCRRYDDSIKYHLVNDISTLFSEQDVTPASHDGLEDLAVDCLSQAVRDHRNRFVEPVESISSPAYGYFINKVLADTESANEVKERLDREDISMADVAGATILDDRYICLYKPGDDNPELKQQVLDNTKSLVDSLKSLGYDPLEDRRFVERCCDEKLGEATQENLYQAGVLNDDNVARLYDYLISSGRGMVAVVSTKICPDAPATRFWNTVDVDDSSGHKPASERTLVQSIEMNRFSGFLNSIRSRGKDRPISDYFTDGVPNELFIETLDQSLKLKKEEYNGSFVHDCIGRTPMTPLILDKLGDVQRRSVEAYGSLESFEEGQTFCEVMQEGREEHADPAKVAEDIRHLAQRFPFLRGTYTKLLRLEYDGKAAILGDDYIGDIVYYDSHVDDIICDKMTSRQKIETIKRRLDTLQRYDLFNGDRARTTNYAVLVGEKEGSGELFDDLADVAELSEETKQNLVKVLRTGNFCHIRSLEELENYRAIVSERLCDDLISGERDEVVKAARFIMRPDRPSRTLAAYDLKHLAEAGALTINDRAVMLLRKKIKDAKSAEDVLRVIQNSPLCTPVVGDDGVARITKIEGSESDLMDKLTRFVTDDWNRALFDPSADNDGVERTQIADDQGEGKIDVVKLNGAPFNILSHTIYMFGNASIYNALMKDPGAWNTARGSSTISASCVSSDYLYYLEDGSHRGVTLGFNNISYGGIIGMCPQDAYLSGNFLPNMFSLPLTTCDEFIKRCISKREQSVAGELDTMHYNEVGLFRNSGDLNVRHGRLQPSYIVVHGADVTEINDNSKKFARYFGIPIVLIDDKAYYRKNNFAYYNKNRLKEAKHEKQQ
;
A
#
# COMPACT_ATOMS: atom_id res chain seq x y z
N MET A 1 26.04 69.32 -28.49
CA MET A 1 25.96 70.54 -27.64
C MET A 1 24.48 70.81 -27.44
N HIS A 2 23.84 70.77 -26.27
CA HIS A 2 24.23 71.20 -24.93
C HIS A 2 23.83 70.16 -23.84
N ARG A 3 24.59 70.19 -22.73
CA ARG A 3 24.34 69.46 -21.47
C ARG A 3 23.05 69.92 -20.79
N TYR A 4 22.33 69.00 -20.15
CA TYR A 4 21.51 69.27 -18.97
C TYR A 4 21.93 68.29 -17.87
N GLU A 5 22.46 68.85 -16.77
CA GLU A 5 22.78 68.13 -15.54
C GLU A 5 21.48 67.86 -14.75
N LYS A 6 21.32 66.63 -14.23
CA LYS A 6 20.24 66.26 -13.29
C LYS A 6 20.46 66.97 -11.93
N PRO A 7 19.42 67.46 -11.23
CA PRO A 7 19.53 67.83 -9.83
C PRO A 7 19.52 66.57 -8.93
N PRO A 8 20.09 66.63 -7.71
CA PRO A 8 20.13 65.48 -6.81
C PRO A 8 18.73 65.20 -6.23
N ILE A 9 18.32 63.93 -6.26
CA ILE A 9 17.10 63.45 -5.59
C ILE A 9 17.32 63.54 -4.08
N LYS A 10 16.44 64.27 -3.39
CA LYS A 10 16.37 64.31 -1.92
C LYS A 10 15.94 62.94 -1.41
N LYS A 11 16.67 62.40 -0.43
CA LYS A 11 16.19 61.30 0.43
C LYS A 11 14.87 61.73 1.07
N VAL A 12 13.83 60.91 0.88
CA VAL A 12 12.56 61.01 1.62
C VAL A 12 12.67 60.14 2.87
N ASP A 13 12.18 60.68 3.98
CA ASP A 13 12.25 60.18 5.35
C ASP A 13 11.42 58.90 5.55
N PRO A 14 11.96 57.79 6.10
CA PRO A 14 11.28 56.51 6.19
C PRO A 14 10.46 56.37 7.49
N SER A 15 9.61 57.34 7.79
CA SER A 15 8.69 57.24 8.92
C SER A 15 7.32 57.76 8.51
N ASN A 16 6.54 56.91 7.86
CA ASN A 16 5.17 56.66 8.27
C ASN A 16 4.59 55.41 7.59
N GLU A 17 4.21 54.49 8.46
CA GLU A 17 3.24 53.40 8.31
C GLU A 17 3.58 52.25 7.35
N TRP A 18 4.59 51.48 7.76
CA TRP A 18 4.55 50.01 7.69
C TRP A 18 4.99 49.48 9.06
N GLY A 19 4.07 48.89 9.82
CA GLY A 19 4.41 48.15 11.03
C GLY A 19 5.04 46.83 10.64
N GLY A 20 6.34 46.69 10.92
CA GLY A 20 7.07 45.43 10.83
C GLY A 20 6.84 44.55 12.06
N GLU A 21 7.19 43.27 11.86
CA GLU A 21 7.71 42.28 12.82
C GLU A 21 6.90 42.01 14.10
N ASP A 22 6.53 40.74 14.30
CA ASP A 22 6.77 40.11 15.61
C ASP A 22 7.00 38.60 15.47
N VAL A 23 8.15 38.20 15.99
CA VAL A 23 8.70 36.87 16.24
C VAL A 23 8.38 36.54 17.70
N PHE A 24 7.83 35.34 17.96
CA PHE A 24 7.68 34.67 19.27
C PHE A 24 7.15 35.47 20.49
N ARG A 25 5.91 35.16 20.91
CA ARG A 25 5.50 34.98 22.32
C ARG A 25 4.14 34.27 22.41
N LEU A 26 4.13 33.12 23.09
CA LEU A 26 2.90 32.46 23.56
C LEU A 26 2.21 33.35 24.62
N PRO A 27 0.89 33.55 24.58
CA PRO A 27 0.15 34.06 25.73
C PRO A 27 -0.09 32.93 26.74
N GLU A 28 0.27 33.13 28.00
CA GLU A 28 -0.22 32.31 29.11
C GLU A 28 -1.75 32.49 29.28
N PRO A 29 -2.48 31.43 29.67
CA PRO A 29 -3.92 31.49 29.89
C PRO A 29 -4.25 32.12 31.24
N ASP A 30 -4.80 33.34 31.23
CA ASP A 30 -5.39 33.94 32.42
C ASP A 30 -6.78 33.35 32.71
N GLN A 31 -6.82 32.56 33.78
CA GLN A 31 -7.78 32.61 34.88
C GLN A 31 -9.23 33.03 34.54
N ALA A 32 -10.07 32.04 34.25
CA ALA A 32 -11.51 32.12 34.45
C ALA A 32 -11.87 31.41 35.77
N GLY A 33 -12.01 32.17 36.85
CA GLY A 33 -12.50 31.67 38.13
C GLY A 33 -13.35 32.73 38.80
N GLU A 34 -14.67 32.56 38.76
CA GLU A 34 -15.61 32.89 39.84
C GLU A 34 -17.05 32.67 39.36
N LEU A 35 -17.63 31.52 39.72
CA LEU A 35 -19.07 31.39 39.93
C LEU A 35 -19.29 30.59 41.22
N THR A 36 -19.56 31.35 42.28
CA THR A 36 -20.06 30.92 43.58
C THR A 36 -21.55 30.59 43.50
N ASN A 37 -21.97 29.42 43.99
CA ASN A 37 -22.90 29.29 45.14
C ASN A 37 -23.57 27.91 45.19
N SER A 38 -23.43 27.29 46.36
CA SER A 38 -24.17 26.13 46.87
C SER A 38 -25.68 26.42 47.01
N PRO A 39 -26.53 25.40 47.23
CA PRO A 39 -26.88 25.07 48.61
C PRO A 39 -27.16 23.56 48.90
N GLN A 40 -26.80 23.13 50.12
CA GLN A 40 -27.45 22.06 50.90
C GLN A 40 -28.75 22.62 51.55
N PRO A 41 -29.76 21.81 52.01
CA PRO A 41 -29.60 20.77 53.04
C PRO A 41 -30.59 19.58 53.03
N GLY A 42 -30.36 18.57 53.89
CA GLY A 42 -31.39 17.59 54.26
C GLY A 42 -30.89 16.42 55.11
N GLU A 43 -31.00 16.54 56.44
CA GLU A 43 -30.73 15.53 57.47
C GLU A 43 -31.91 14.58 57.74
N VAL A 44 -31.56 13.32 58.05
CA VAL A 44 -32.05 12.43 59.15
C VAL A 44 -33.50 11.90 59.15
N ALA A 45 -33.62 10.56 59.14
CA ALA A 45 -34.38 9.80 60.13
C ALA A 45 -33.84 8.37 60.32
N ARG A 46 -33.63 7.99 61.58
CA ARG A 46 -33.14 6.71 62.14
C ARG A 46 -34.25 5.63 62.21
N VAL A 47 -33.86 4.37 62.49
CA VAL A 47 -34.35 3.43 63.54
C VAL A 47 -33.78 2.03 63.20
N ASP A 48 -32.67 1.61 63.80
CA ASP A 48 -32.47 0.76 65.01
C ASP A 48 -32.22 -0.73 64.71
N GLU A 49 -31.23 -1.24 65.46
CA GLU A 49 -30.64 -2.58 65.45
C GLU A 49 -31.49 -3.63 66.20
N SER A 50 -31.45 -4.88 65.68
CA SER A 50 -31.29 -6.23 66.30
C SER A 50 -31.87 -6.56 67.71
N PRO A 51 -31.86 -7.83 68.20
CA PRO A 51 -31.45 -9.14 67.64
C PRO A 51 -32.53 -10.25 67.83
N VAL A 52 -32.24 -11.52 67.49
CA VAL A 52 -32.54 -12.75 68.28
C VAL A 52 -32.26 -14.02 67.44
N ARG A 53 -31.47 -14.93 68.00
CA ARG A 53 -31.36 -16.39 67.73
C ARG A 53 -32.02 -17.11 68.95
N PRO A 54 -32.11 -18.44 69.01
CA PRO A 54 -32.54 -19.48 68.05
C PRO A 54 -33.55 -20.45 68.72
N GLU A 55 -34.37 -21.23 68.00
CA GLU A 55 -34.99 -22.43 68.61
C GLU A 55 -35.11 -23.62 67.65
N THR A 56 -34.64 -24.75 68.18
CA THR A 56 -34.72 -26.13 67.70
C THR A 56 -36.02 -26.79 68.17
N THR A 57 -36.63 -27.65 67.36
CA THR A 57 -37.35 -28.83 67.85
C THR A 57 -37.16 -30.00 66.87
N GLY A 58 -36.77 -31.14 67.43
CA GLY A 58 -36.51 -32.37 66.68
C GLY A 58 -37.67 -33.36 66.71
N ALA A 59 -37.60 -34.33 65.81
CA ALA A 59 -38.18 -35.66 65.97
C ALA A 59 -37.43 -36.65 65.04
N THR A 60 -36.94 -37.75 65.61
CA THR A 60 -36.53 -39.01 64.94
C THR A 60 -37.20 -40.11 65.77
N PRO A 61 -37.70 -41.24 65.21
CA PRO A 61 -36.90 -42.23 64.45
C PRO A 61 -37.66 -42.93 63.28
N SER A 62 -36.98 -43.56 62.32
CA SER A 62 -36.74 -45.03 62.30
C SER A 62 -35.86 -45.42 61.10
N LEU A 63 -35.03 -46.45 61.31
CA LEU A 63 -34.13 -47.10 60.34
C LEU A 63 -34.87 -48.08 59.41
N GLU A 64 -34.21 -48.41 58.29
CA GLU A 64 -34.53 -49.35 57.17
C GLU A 64 -35.05 -48.60 55.93
N ALA A 65 -34.37 -48.53 54.78
CA ALA A 65 -33.53 -49.50 54.11
C ALA A 65 -32.33 -48.84 53.38
N ALA A 66 -31.31 -49.66 53.10
CA ALA A 66 -30.20 -49.31 52.22
C ALA A 66 -30.71 -49.04 50.80
N GLU A 67 -30.31 -47.92 50.21
CA GLU A 67 -30.24 -47.79 48.76
C GLU A 67 -28.76 -48.00 48.40
N ASP A 68 -28.49 -49.15 47.78
CA ASP A 68 -27.17 -49.55 47.28
C ASP A 68 -26.63 -48.51 46.30
N GLU A 69 -25.33 -48.21 46.38
CA GLU A 69 -24.65 -47.47 45.30
C GLU A 69 -24.90 -48.20 43.98
N PRO A 70 -25.37 -47.50 42.93
CA PRO A 70 -25.68 -48.14 41.66
C PRO A 70 -24.40 -48.78 41.10
N SER A 71 -24.50 -50.03 40.62
CA SER A 71 -23.38 -50.71 39.97
C SER A 71 -22.92 -49.94 38.73
N LEU A 72 -21.64 -50.09 38.33
CA LEU A 72 -21.08 -49.40 37.15
C LEU A 72 -21.94 -49.62 35.88
N GLU A 73 -22.57 -50.79 35.76
CA GLU A 73 -23.48 -51.15 34.66
C GLU A 73 -24.83 -50.42 34.77
N GLN A 74 -25.37 -50.24 35.99
CA GLN A 74 -26.57 -49.43 36.21
C GLN A 74 -26.30 -47.94 36.01
N MET A 75 -25.13 -47.45 36.39
CA MET A 75 -24.72 -46.07 36.14
C MET A 75 -24.50 -45.82 34.64
N SER A 76 -23.86 -46.75 33.93
CA SER A 76 -23.66 -46.69 32.48
C SER A 76 -24.98 -46.70 31.72
N GLN A 77 -25.92 -47.60 32.08
CA GLN A 77 -27.24 -47.66 31.45
C GLN A 77 -28.06 -46.41 31.76
N HIS A 78 -28.02 -45.91 33.01
CA HIS A 78 -28.74 -44.70 33.38
C HIS A 78 -28.19 -43.46 32.66
N LEU A 79 -26.87 -43.37 32.47
CA LEU A 79 -26.24 -42.34 31.64
C LEU A 79 -26.67 -42.47 30.18
N LEU A 80 -26.71 -43.67 29.60
CA LEU A 80 -27.17 -43.90 28.23
C LEU A 80 -28.66 -43.53 28.06
N ASP A 81 -29.52 -43.89 29.00
CA ASP A 81 -30.95 -43.54 28.98
C ASP A 81 -31.13 -42.01 29.07
N MET A 82 -30.38 -41.32 29.94
CA MET A 82 -30.38 -39.87 30.02
C MET A 82 -29.90 -39.22 28.72
N ILE A 83 -28.82 -39.72 28.11
CA ILE A 83 -28.30 -39.20 26.85
C ILE A 83 -29.32 -39.43 25.72
N ASN A 84 -30.02 -40.57 25.70
CA ASN A 84 -31.06 -40.86 24.72
C ASN A 84 -32.27 -39.91 24.86
N ASP A 85 -32.70 -39.66 26.10
CA ASP A 85 -33.77 -38.70 26.41
C ASP A 85 -33.38 -37.27 26.01
N LEU A 86 -32.12 -36.86 26.26
CA LEU A 86 -31.60 -35.59 25.77
C LEU A 86 -31.54 -35.55 24.24
N ALA A 87 -31.09 -36.62 23.59
CA ALA A 87 -30.97 -36.70 22.14
C ALA A 87 -32.33 -36.63 21.42
N GLY A 88 -33.41 -37.09 22.06
CA GLY A 88 -34.79 -37.06 21.54
C GLY A 88 -35.59 -35.79 21.84
N SER A 89 -35.03 -34.82 22.56
CA SER A 89 -35.71 -33.57 22.96
C SER A 89 -35.64 -32.49 21.88
N ASP A 90 -36.79 -31.90 21.51
CA ASP A 90 -36.95 -30.90 20.44
C ASP A 90 -36.88 -29.43 20.95
N ASP A 91 -36.20 -29.15 22.07
CA ASP A 91 -36.15 -27.78 22.65
C ASP A 91 -35.11 -26.89 21.92
N GLU A 92 -35.56 -26.13 20.91
CA GLU A 92 -34.73 -25.23 20.09
C GLU A 92 -34.33 -23.92 20.81
N GLU A 93 -34.96 -23.56 21.94
CA GLU A 93 -34.65 -22.32 22.69
C GLU A 93 -33.61 -22.53 23.81
N ALA A 94 -33.15 -23.77 24.01
CA ALA A 94 -32.13 -24.10 25.00
C ALA A 94 -30.80 -23.39 24.73
N ILE A 95 -30.08 -23.00 25.81
CA ILE A 95 -28.75 -22.34 25.73
C ILE A 95 -27.75 -23.20 24.93
N GLU A 96 -27.89 -24.52 25.00
CA GLU A 96 -27.21 -25.51 24.15
C GLU A 96 -28.26 -26.53 23.65
N PRO A 97 -28.33 -26.82 22.34
CA PRO A 97 -29.30 -27.77 21.80
C PRO A 97 -29.19 -29.15 22.47
N PRO A 98 -30.31 -29.79 22.85
CA PRO A 98 -30.29 -31.06 23.59
C PRO A 98 -29.47 -32.19 22.92
N PRO A 99 -29.46 -32.34 21.58
CA PRO A 99 -28.60 -33.34 20.93
C PRO A 99 -27.10 -33.00 20.95
N LEU A 100 -26.75 -31.72 21.01
CA LEU A 100 -25.35 -31.29 21.15
C LEU A 100 -24.84 -31.59 22.57
N ALA A 101 -25.65 -31.30 23.58
CA ALA A 101 -25.38 -31.70 24.96
C ALA A 101 -25.32 -33.24 25.08
N ALA A 102 -26.19 -33.98 24.37
CA ALA A 102 -26.17 -35.44 24.34
C ALA A 102 -24.86 -35.99 23.76
N ALA A 103 -24.37 -35.46 22.64
CA ALA A 103 -23.11 -35.91 22.04
C ALA A 103 -21.87 -35.57 22.88
N ARG A 104 -21.84 -34.39 23.52
CA ARG A 104 -20.77 -34.03 24.45
C ARG A 104 -20.76 -34.92 25.68
N CYS A 105 -21.92 -35.12 26.30
CA CYS A 105 -22.09 -36.06 27.40
C CYS A 105 -21.67 -37.48 26.99
N LEU A 106 -22.00 -37.89 25.77
CA LEU A 106 -21.57 -39.18 25.23
C LEU A 106 -20.04 -39.23 25.11
N ALA A 107 -19.39 -38.26 24.46
CA ALA A 107 -17.94 -38.20 24.32
C ALA A 107 -17.20 -38.19 25.67
N GLU A 108 -17.73 -37.49 26.67
CA GLU A 108 -17.19 -37.47 28.05
C GLU A 108 -17.45 -38.77 28.82
N ALA A 109 -18.57 -39.46 28.55
CA ALA A 109 -18.95 -40.71 29.22
C ALA A 109 -18.34 -41.97 28.56
N VAL A 110 -17.89 -41.88 27.31
CA VAL A 110 -17.31 -42.98 26.51
C VAL A 110 -16.14 -43.73 27.17
N PRO A 111 -15.22 -43.09 27.93
CA PRO A 111 -14.19 -43.82 28.68
C PRO A 111 -14.75 -44.75 29.77
N ILE A 112 -16.02 -44.58 30.15
CA ILE A 112 -16.69 -45.23 31.28
C ILE A 112 -17.66 -46.34 30.79
N ILE A 113 -18.15 -46.24 29.54
CA ILE A 113 -19.09 -47.17 28.90
C ILE A 113 -18.33 -48.29 28.18
N LYS A 114 -18.77 -49.56 28.29
CA LYS A 114 -18.12 -50.69 27.62
C LYS A 114 -18.22 -50.57 26.08
N ALA A 115 -17.18 -51.02 25.36
CA ALA A 115 -17.07 -50.88 23.91
C ALA A 115 -18.18 -51.58 23.09
N ASP A 116 -18.78 -52.66 23.62
CA ASP A 116 -19.71 -53.55 22.90
C ASP A 116 -21.18 -53.49 23.41
N ASP A 117 -21.61 -52.38 24.01
CA ASP A 117 -22.99 -52.24 24.54
C ASP A 117 -23.99 -51.84 23.43
N PRO A 118 -25.03 -52.65 23.13
CA PRO A 118 -26.03 -52.31 22.10
C PRO A 118 -26.77 -50.99 22.35
N ALA A 119 -26.89 -50.57 23.62
CA ALA A 119 -27.54 -49.31 23.99
C ALA A 119 -26.69 -48.10 23.61
N LYS A 120 -25.35 -48.24 23.56
CA LYS A 120 -24.44 -47.21 23.05
C LYS A 120 -24.69 -46.95 21.57
N ASP A 121 -24.87 -48.00 20.77
CA ASP A 121 -25.17 -47.89 19.34
C ASP A 121 -26.54 -47.27 19.08
N GLU A 122 -27.52 -47.55 19.94
CA GLU A 122 -28.84 -46.94 19.88
C GLU A 122 -28.84 -45.45 20.21
N VAL A 123 -28.03 -45.04 21.20
CA VAL A 123 -27.79 -43.64 21.53
C VAL A 123 -27.04 -42.91 20.42
N ILE A 124 -25.97 -43.50 19.85
CA ILE A 124 -25.26 -42.93 18.70
C ILE A 124 -26.22 -42.76 17.52
N ARG A 125 -27.08 -43.75 17.24
CA ARG A 125 -28.10 -43.68 16.19
C ARG A 125 -29.15 -42.59 16.47
N GLY A 126 -29.55 -42.42 17.73
CA GLY A 126 -30.47 -41.35 18.16
C GLY A 126 -29.89 -39.96 17.96
N VAL A 127 -28.63 -39.77 18.37
CA VAL A 127 -27.85 -38.54 18.14
C VAL A 127 -27.77 -38.27 16.63
N LEU A 128 -27.29 -39.22 15.82
CA LEU A 128 -27.11 -39.10 14.36
C LEU A 128 -28.42 -38.79 13.60
N ASN A 129 -29.53 -39.40 13.99
CA ASN A 129 -30.83 -39.17 13.33
C ASN A 129 -31.42 -37.79 13.62
N ASN A 130 -31.20 -37.25 14.81
CA ASN A 130 -31.69 -35.92 15.18
C ASN A 130 -30.79 -34.79 14.67
N CYS A 131 -29.52 -35.04 14.32
CA CYS A 131 -28.62 -34.06 13.69
C CYS A 131 -29.23 -33.40 12.46
N ARG A 132 -30.00 -34.15 11.67
CA ARG A 132 -30.52 -33.71 10.36
C ARG A 132 -31.38 -32.45 10.44
N ARG A 133 -31.97 -32.18 11.62
CA ARG A 133 -32.94 -31.10 11.85
C ARG A 133 -32.29 -29.76 12.20
N TYR A 134 -31.04 -29.77 12.64
CA TYR A 134 -30.37 -28.57 13.15
C TYR A 134 -29.66 -27.79 12.05
N ASP A 135 -29.40 -26.52 12.33
CA ASP A 135 -28.59 -25.68 11.46
C ASP A 135 -27.17 -26.23 11.29
N ASP A 136 -26.51 -25.77 10.24
CA ASP A 136 -25.20 -26.28 9.86
C ASP A 136 -24.19 -26.15 11.03
N SER A 137 -24.25 -25.07 11.83
CA SER A 137 -23.32 -24.80 12.93
C SER A 137 -23.33 -25.88 14.03
N ILE A 138 -24.50 -26.41 14.37
CA ILE A 138 -24.70 -27.44 15.39
C ILE A 138 -24.27 -28.81 14.87
N LYS A 139 -24.56 -29.12 13.60
CA LYS A 139 -24.13 -30.38 12.96
C LYS A 139 -22.61 -30.55 13.04
N TYR A 140 -21.83 -29.48 12.89
CA TYR A 140 -20.36 -29.58 12.87
C TYR A 140 -19.71 -29.84 14.22
N HIS A 141 -20.16 -29.19 15.29
CA HIS A 141 -19.63 -29.46 16.64
C HIS A 141 -19.86 -30.92 17.01
N LEU A 142 -21.03 -31.43 16.64
CA LEU A 142 -21.40 -32.81 16.82
C LEU A 142 -20.50 -33.77 16.04
N VAL A 143 -20.20 -33.47 14.78
CA VAL A 143 -19.31 -34.32 13.97
C VAL A 143 -17.90 -34.35 14.58
N ASN A 144 -17.39 -33.24 15.10
CA ASN A 144 -16.07 -33.24 15.76
C ASN A 144 -16.04 -34.11 17.03
N ASP A 145 -17.07 -34.02 17.87
CA ASP A 145 -17.18 -34.80 19.12
C ASP A 145 -17.36 -36.30 18.80
N ILE A 146 -18.19 -36.62 17.80
CA ILE A 146 -18.40 -37.98 17.28
C ILE A 146 -17.12 -38.51 16.60
N SER A 147 -16.39 -37.69 15.86
CA SER A 147 -15.14 -38.08 15.18
C SER A 147 -14.04 -38.41 16.18
N THR A 148 -13.94 -37.65 17.27
CA THR A 148 -13.02 -37.92 18.37
C THR A 148 -13.33 -39.28 18.98
N LEU A 149 -14.60 -39.55 19.26
CA LEU A 149 -15.11 -40.84 19.76
C LEU A 149 -14.76 -42.02 18.82
N PHE A 150 -14.91 -41.84 17.50
CA PHE A 150 -14.54 -42.86 16.50
C PHE A 150 -13.03 -43.05 16.34
N SER A 151 -12.23 -41.99 16.54
CA SER A 151 -10.77 -42.05 16.45
C SER A 151 -10.12 -42.80 17.62
N GLU A 152 -10.70 -42.73 18.81
CA GLU A 152 -10.14 -43.35 20.02
C GLU A 152 -10.53 -44.84 20.20
N GLN A 153 -11.60 -45.31 19.55
CA GLN A 153 -12.18 -46.65 19.82
C GLN A 153 -12.30 -47.60 18.61
N ASP A 154 -11.83 -47.21 17.41
CA ASP A 154 -11.81 -48.04 16.19
C ASP A 154 -13.16 -48.73 15.86
N VAL A 155 -14.26 -48.00 16.07
CA VAL A 155 -15.63 -48.50 15.84
C VAL A 155 -15.90 -48.61 14.33
N THR A 156 -16.45 -49.74 13.88
CA THR A 156 -16.75 -50.01 12.46
C THR A 156 -18.02 -49.28 12.00
N PRO A 157 -17.99 -48.50 10.88
CA PRO A 157 -19.15 -47.74 10.39
C PRO A 157 -20.36 -48.57 9.96
N ALA A 158 -20.16 -49.84 9.57
CA ALA A 158 -21.16 -50.69 8.91
C ALA A 158 -22.39 -51.08 9.77
N SER A 159 -22.53 -50.58 11.01
CA SER A 159 -23.61 -50.94 11.95
C SER A 159 -24.55 -49.81 12.34
N HIS A 160 -24.38 -48.59 11.80
CA HIS A 160 -25.09 -47.40 12.29
C HIS A 160 -25.84 -46.65 11.18
N ASP A 161 -27.13 -46.94 11.04
CA ASP A 161 -28.07 -46.19 10.17
C ASP A 161 -27.98 -44.67 10.45
N GLY A 162 -27.44 -43.90 9.49
CA GLY A 162 -27.33 -42.44 9.55
C GLY A 162 -25.92 -41.88 9.37
N LEU A 163 -24.88 -42.71 9.37
CA LEU A 163 -23.50 -42.28 9.11
C LEU A 163 -23.28 -41.87 7.65
N GLU A 164 -23.85 -42.60 6.70
CA GLU A 164 -23.82 -42.27 5.27
C GLU A 164 -24.58 -40.97 5.01
N ASP A 165 -25.70 -40.74 5.69
CA ASP A 165 -26.45 -39.48 5.63
C ASP A 165 -25.61 -38.30 6.10
N LEU A 166 -24.96 -38.43 7.25
CA LEU A 166 -24.12 -37.37 7.79
C LEU A 166 -22.89 -37.13 6.90
N ALA A 167 -22.28 -38.18 6.35
CA ALA A 167 -21.16 -38.07 5.41
C ALA A 167 -21.58 -37.38 4.10
N VAL A 168 -22.76 -37.70 3.56
CA VAL A 168 -23.33 -37.03 2.38
C VAL A 168 -23.61 -35.56 2.68
N ASP A 169 -24.29 -35.23 3.78
CA ASP A 169 -24.56 -33.84 4.19
C ASP A 169 -23.25 -33.04 4.29
N CYS A 170 -22.25 -33.63 4.93
CA CYS A 170 -20.91 -33.07 5.13
C CYS A 170 -20.18 -32.78 3.81
N LEU A 171 -20.09 -33.78 2.92
CA LEU A 171 -19.42 -33.65 1.63
C LEU A 171 -20.19 -32.71 0.69
N SER A 172 -21.52 -32.77 0.70
CA SER A 172 -22.38 -31.85 -0.05
C SER A 172 -22.17 -30.42 0.38
N GLN A 173 -22.07 -30.17 1.69
CA GLN A 173 -21.84 -28.84 2.22
C GLN A 173 -20.44 -28.33 1.90
N ALA A 174 -19.40 -29.16 2.06
CA ALA A 174 -18.04 -28.83 1.63
C ALA A 174 -17.98 -28.45 0.14
N VAL A 175 -18.69 -29.19 -0.73
CA VAL A 175 -18.77 -28.88 -2.17
C VAL A 175 -19.53 -27.58 -2.43
N ARG A 176 -20.63 -27.31 -1.73
CA ARG A 176 -21.38 -26.05 -1.87
C ARG A 176 -20.54 -24.84 -1.46
N ASP A 177 -19.78 -24.97 -0.37
CA ASP A 177 -18.87 -23.94 0.14
C ASP A 177 -17.64 -23.75 -0.76
N HIS A 178 -17.15 -24.83 -1.38
CA HIS A 178 -16.10 -24.78 -2.39
C HIS A 178 -16.58 -24.07 -3.68
N ARG A 179 -17.81 -24.38 -4.14
CA ARG A 179 -18.43 -23.75 -5.33
C ARG A 179 -18.76 -22.27 -5.08
N ASN A 180 -19.14 -21.90 -3.86
CA ASN A 180 -19.44 -20.52 -3.47
C ASN A 180 -18.26 -19.84 -2.74
N ARG A 181 -17.31 -19.30 -3.50
CA ARG A 181 -16.12 -18.55 -3.01
C ARG A 181 -16.40 -17.35 -2.06
N PHE A 182 -17.66 -16.98 -1.84
CA PHE A 182 -18.08 -15.87 -0.97
C PHE A 182 -18.64 -16.33 0.39
N VAL A 183 -18.88 -17.63 0.57
CA VAL A 183 -19.36 -18.20 1.83
C VAL A 183 -18.14 -18.52 2.70
N GLU A 184 -18.16 -18.05 3.95
CA GLU A 184 -17.17 -18.45 4.95
C GLU A 184 -17.43 -19.90 5.35
N PRO A 185 -16.41 -20.77 5.42
CA PRO A 185 -16.57 -22.06 6.05
C PRO A 185 -16.94 -21.85 7.50
N VAL A 186 -17.76 -22.75 8.03
CA VAL A 186 -17.96 -22.83 9.46
C VAL A 186 -16.65 -23.31 10.09
N GLU A 187 -16.18 -22.56 11.08
CA GLU A 187 -14.82 -22.63 11.65
C GLU A 187 -14.44 -24.00 12.25
N SER A 188 -15.43 -24.88 12.42
CA SER A 188 -15.34 -26.21 13.01
C SER A 188 -15.09 -27.37 12.03
N ILE A 189 -15.01 -27.12 10.72
CA ILE A 189 -14.77 -28.18 9.69
C ILE A 189 -13.27 -28.50 9.50
N SER A 190 -12.38 -27.80 10.22
CA SER A 190 -10.92 -27.90 10.05
C SER A 190 -10.21 -28.91 10.97
N SER A 191 -10.94 -29.78 11.66
CA SER A 191 -10.34 -30.76 12.59
C SER A 191 -9.81 -32.01 11.89
N PRO A 192 -8.59 -32.49 12.19
CA PRO A 192 -8.09 -33.80 11.72
C PRO A 192 -8.99 -34.99 12.11
N ALA A 193 -9.81 -34.84 13.16
CA ALA A 193 -10.83 -35.82 13.52
C ALA A 193 -11.92 -35.94 12.44
N TYR A 194 -12.37 -34.81 11.89
CA TYR A 194 -13.38 -34.76 10.82
C TYR A 194 -12.89 -35.50 9.55
N GLY A 195 -11.60 -35.40 9.23
CA GLY A 195 -10.98 -36.16 8.15
C GLY A 195 -10.91 -37.65 8.36
N TYR A 196 -10.49 -38.01 9.56
CA TYR A 196 -10.45 -39.40 9.97
C TYR A 196 -11.83 -40.06 9.85
N PHE A 197 -12.90 -39.35 10.25
CA PHE A 197 -14.28 -39.82 10.11
C PHE A 197 -14.70 -40.06 8.66
N ILE A 198 -14.56 -39.05 7.79
CA ILE A 198 -14.90 -39.19 6.37
C ILE A 198 -14.09 -40.32 5.71
N ASN A 199 -12.80 -40.43 6.04
CA ASN A 199 -11.95 -41.49 5.54
C ASN A 199 -12.41 -42.88 5.98
N LYS A 200 -12.82 -43.06 7.24
CA LYS A 200 -13.33 -44.35 7.74
C LYS A 200 -14.63 -44.76 7.04
N VAL A 201 -15.56 -43.83 6.83
CA VAL A 201 -16.81 -44.10 6.10
C VAL A 201 -16.51 -44.44 4.64
N LEU A 202 -15.60 -43.71 3.98
CA LEU A 202 -15.23 -43.95 2.59
C LEU A 202 -14.28 -45.14 2.39
N ALA A 203 -13.69 -45.69 3.46
CA ALA A 203 -12.87 -46.90 3.39
C ALA A 203 -13.72 -48.18 3.37
N ASP A 204 -14.96 -48.14 3.88
CA ASP A 204 -15.91 -49.25 3.75
C ASP A 204 -16.56 -49.26 2.36
N THR A 205 -16.47 -50.38 1.65
CA THR A 205 -16.88 -50.44 0.23
C THR A 205 -18.39 -50.36 0.05
N GLU A 206 -19.20 -50.82 1.00
CA GLU A 206 -20.66 -50.79 0.90
C GLU A 206 -21.18 -49.38 1.20
N SER A 207 -20.78 -48.81 2.35
CA SER A 207 -21.12 -47.44 2.74
C SER A 207 -20.60 -46.41 1.73
N ALA A 208 -19.38 -46.57 1.19
CA ALA A 208 -18.82 -45.63 0.23
C ALA A 208 -19.58 -45.61 -1.11
N ASN A 209 -20.06 -46.77 -1.59
CA ASN A 209 -20.89 -46.83 -2.80
C ASN A 209 -22.27 -46.18 -2.57
N GLU A 210 -22.86 -46.36 -1.39
CA GLU A 210 -24.11 -45.69 -1.03
C GLU A 210 -23.94 -44.17 -0.94
N VAL A 211 -22.90 -43.69 -0.26
CA VAL A 211 -22.55 -42.25 -0.19
C VAL A 211 -22.36 -41.68 -1.60
N LYS A 212 -21.64 -42.38 -2.48
CA LYS A 212 -21.46 -41.97 -3.89
C LYS A 212 -22.78 -41.87 -4.64
N GLU A 213 -23.62 -42.91 -4.60
CA GLU A 213 -24.93 -42.88 -5.28
C GLU A 213 -25.82 -41.73 -4.82
N ARG A 214 -25.71 -41.36 -3.54
CA ARG A 214 -26.49 -40.26 -2.97
C ARG A 214 -25.95 -38.89 -3.37
N LEU A 215 -24.63 -38.70 -3.37
CA LEU A 215 -24.00 -37.49 -3.88
C LEU A 215 -24.31 -37.29 -5.38
N ASP A 216 -24.34 -38.37 -6.17
CA ASP A 216 -24.74 -38.33 -7.57
C ASP A 216 -26.20 -37.84 -7.74
N ARG A 217 -27.11 -38.15 -6.79
CA ARG A 217 -28.49 -37.63 -6.79
C ARG A 217 -28.56 -36.13 -6.47
N GLU A 218 -27.55 -35.57 -5.82
CA GLU A 218 -27.41 -34.14 -5.53
C GLU A 218 -26.58 -33.38 -6.60
N ASP A 219 -26.23 -34.02 -7.72
CA ASP A 219 -25.37 -33.44 -8.77
C ASP A 219 -23.97 -33.02 -8.25
N ILE A 220 -23.43 -33.85 -7.34
CA ILE A 220 -22.10 -33.70 -6.76
C ILE A 220 -21.24 -34.89 -7.18
N SER A 221 -20.22 -34.62 -7.99
CA SER A 221 -19.30 -35.66 -8.46
C SER A 221 -18.15 -35.90 -7.48
N MET A 222 -17.48 -37.06 -7.58
CA MET A 222 -16.25 -37.31 -6.82
C MET A 222 -15.14 -36.29 -7.13
N ALA A 223 -15.16 -35.65 -8.31
CA ALA A 223 -14.23 -34.56 -8.65
C ALA A 223 -14.54 -33.25 -7.89
N ASP A 224 -15.81 -33.00 -7.60
CA ASP A 224 -16.23 -31.90 -6.73
C ASP A 224 -15.80 -32.19 -5.29
N VAL A 225 -16.05 -33.41 -4.81
CA VAL A 225 -15.64 -33.88 -3.47
C VAL A 225 -14.13 -33.72 -3.29
N ALA A 226 -13.34 -34.22 -4.23
CA ALA A 226 -11.88 -34.11 -4.17
C ALA A 226 -11.42 -32.64 -4.17
N GLY A 227 -12.05 -31.79 -4.99
CA GLY A 227 -11.77 -30.35 -5.01
C GLY A 227 -12.04 -29.67 -3.67
N ALA A 228 -13.18 -29.99 -3.04
CA ALA A 228 -13.61 -29.40 -1.79
C ALA A 228 -12.84 -29.90 -0.56
N THR A 229 -12.41 -31.16 -0.57
CA THR A 229 -11.79 -31.81 0.60
C THR A 229 -10.25 -31.82 0.55
N ILE A 230 -9.65 -31.80 -0.64
CA ILE A 230 -8.19 -31.87 -0.84
C ILE A 230 -7.60 -30.55 -1.32
N LEU A 231 -8.33 -29.72 -2.07
CA LEU A 231 -7.81 -28.47 -2.66
C LEU A 231 -8.43 -27.21 -2.04
N ASP A 232 -9.03 -27.34 -0.87
CA ASP A 232 -9.60 -26.24 -0.13
C ASP A 232 -8.94 -26.20 1.24
N ASP A 233 -8.16 -25.14 1.50
CA ASP A 233 -7.42 -24.97 2.77
C ASP A 233 -8.36 -24.83 3.98
N ARG A 234 -9.66 -24.67 3.71
CA ARG A 234 -10.74 -24.56 4.69
C ARG A 234 -11.23 -25.93 5.21
N TYR A 235 -10.87 -27.03 4.56
CA TYR A 235 -11.31 -28.39 4.92
C TYR A 235 -10.13 -29.32 5.19
N ILE A 236 -10.26 -30.12 6.26
CA ILE A 236 -9.51 -31.31 6.71
C ILE A 236 -8.08 -31.54 6.19
N CYS A 237 -7.90 -31.80 4.89
CA CYS A 237 -6.72 -32.50 4.37
C CYS A 237 -5.52 -31.56 4.13
N LEU A 238 -5.75 -30.24 4.25
CA LEU A 238 -4.72 -29.21 4.10
C LEU A 238 -4.61 -28.30 5.32
N TYR A 239 -5.20 -28.67 6.46
CA TYR A 239 -5.00 -27.95 7.72
C TYR A 239 -3.50 -27.72 7.91
N LYS A 240 -3.11 -26.46 8.14
CA LYS A 240 -1.72 -26.06 8.40
C LYS A 240 -1.50 -26.04 9.91
N PRO A 241 -1.14 -27.17 10.56
CA PRO A 241 -0.69 -27.09 11.94
C PRO A 241 0.55 -26.19 11.98
N GLY A 242 0.66 -25.35 13.01
CA GLY A 242 1.92 -24.65 13.25
C GLY A 242 3.07 -25.65 13.37
N ASP A 243 4.30 -25.22 13.02
CA ASP A 243 5.51 -26.08 13.07
C ASP A 243 5.76 -26.70 14.47
N ASP A 244 5.05 -26.22 15.50
CA ASP A 244 5.12 -26.65 16.89
C ASP A 244 4.37 -27.97 17.19
N ASN A 245 3.62 -28.56 16.26
CA ASN A 245 2.90 -29.83 16.47
C ASN A 245 3.11 -30.88 15.35
N PRO A 246 4.20 -31.67 15.42
CA PRO A 246 4.55 -32.65 14.38
C PRO A 246 3.60 -33.86 14.30
N GLU A 247 2.95 -34.24 15.40
CA GLU A 247 2.00 -35.37 15.42
C GLU A 247 0.74 -35.03 14.61
N LEU A 248 0.21 -33.83 14.81
CA LEU A 248 -0.95 -33.33 14.07
C LEU A 248 -0.65 -33.21 12.57
N LYS A 249 0.57 -32.77 12.22
CA LYS A 249 1.03 -32.71 10.83
C LYS A 249 1.03 -34.09 10.17
N GLN A 250 1.55 -35.10 10.85
CA GLN A 250 1.56 -36.47 10.31
C GLN A 250 0.14 -37.01 10.12
N GLN A 251 -0.77 -36.75 11.07
CA GLN A 251 -2.16 -37.19 10.98
C GLN A 251 -2.89 -36.59 9.76
N VAL A 252 -2.66 -35.30 9.47
CA VAL A 252 -3.22 -34.66 8.27
C VAL A 252 -2.71 -35.32 7.00
N LEU A 253 -1.41 -35.61 6.90
CA LEU A 253 -0.82 -36.29 5.73
C LEU A 253 -1.39 -37.70 5.51
N ASP A 254 -1.54 -38.48 6.59
CA ASP A 254 -2.09 -39.83 6.55
C ASP A 254 -3.57 -39.81 6.14
N ASN A 255 -4.34 -38.85 6.66
CA ASN A 255 -5.73 -38.65 6.27
C ASN A 255 -5.86 -38.30 4.78
N THR A 256 -5.03 -37.39 4.27
CA THR A 256 -5.04 -37.00 2.85
C THR A 256 -4.75 -38.19 1.94
N LYS A 257 -3.77 -39.01 2.31
CA LYS A 257 -3.43 -40.22 1.56
C LYS A 257 -4.58 -41.23 1.56
N SER A 258 -5.17 -41.50 2.71
CA SER A 258 -6.31 -42.42 2.84
C SER A 258 -7.51 -41.96 2.02
N LEU A 259 -7.79 -40.66 1.98
CA LEU A 259 -8.90 -40.10 1.20
C LEU A 259 -8.70 -40.35 -0.30
N VAL A 260 -7.47 -40.14 -0.81
CA VAL A 260 -7.15 -40.38 -2.21
C VAL A 260 -7.30 -41.86 -2.57
N ASP A 261 -6.89 -42.77 -1.70
CA ASP A 261 -7.07 -44.21 -1.90
C ASP A 261 -8.56 -44.60 -1.91
N SER A 262 -9.38 -44.01 -1.04
CA SER A 262 -10.84 -44.18 -1.04
C SER A 262 -11.52 -43.60 -2.29
N LEU A 263 -11.09 -42.44 -2.79
CA LEU A 263 -11.62 -41.89 -4.04
C LEU A 263 -11.32 -42.82 -5.23
N LYS A 264 -10.12 -43.41 -5.26
CA LYS A 264 -9.71 -44.38 -6.29
C LYS A 264 -10.55 -45.65 -6.24
N SER A 265 -10.83 -46.17 -5.04
CA SER A 265 -11.70 -47.36 -4.87
C SER A 265 -13.13 -47.09 -5.37
N LEU A 266 -13.59 -45.84 -5.26
CA LEU A 266 -14.85 -45.34 -5.82
C LEU A 266 -14.80 -45.00 -7.32
N GLY A 267 -13.69 -45.27 -7.99
CA GLY A 267 -13.53 -45.09 -9.43
C GLY A 267 -13.25 -43.65 -9.88
N TYR A 268 -12.77 -42.79 -8.97
CA TYR A 268 -12.24 -41.47 -9.30
C TYR A 268 -10.78 -41.38 -8.88
N ASP A 269 -9.86 -41.29 -9.83
CA ASP A 269 -8.46 -41.00 -9.54
C ASP A 269 -8.19 -39.50 -9.73
N PRO A 270 -7.96 -38.73 -8.64
CA PRO A 270 -7.61 -37.31 -8.75
C PRO A 270 -6.36 -37.07 -9.61
N LEU A 271 -5.46 -38.06 -9.70
CA LEU A 271 -4.20 -37.95 -10.45
C LEU A 271 -4.40 -38.12 -11.95
N GLU A 272 -5.47 -38.81 -12.37
CA GLU A 272 -5.87 -38.91 -13.78
C GLU A 272 -6.71 -37.70 -14.23
N ASP A 273 -7.39 -37.03 -13.30
CA ASP A 273 -8.20 -35.84 -13.59
C ASP A 273 -7.33 -34.59 -13.82
N ARG A 274 -7.26 -34.20 -15.09
CA ARG A 274 -6.60 -32.97 -15.52
C ARG A 274 -7.06 -31.75 -14.71
N ARG A 275 -8.36 -31.54 -14.48
CA ARG A 275 -8.86 -30.34 -13.78
C ARG A 275 -8.43 -30.30 -12.33
N PHE A 276 -8.32 -31.45 -11.68
CA PHE A 276 -7.81 -31.54 -10.32
C PHE A 276 -6.34 -31.13 -10.25
N VAL A 277 -5.52 -31.70 -11.15
CA VAL A 277 -4.09 -31.36 -11.26
C VAL A 277 -3.88 -29.88 -11.60
N GLU A 278 -4.67 -29.32 -12.52
CA GLU A 278 -4.62 -27.89 -12.87
C GLU A 278 -4.93 -26.99 -11.67
N ARG A 279 -5.92 -27.37 -10.83
CA ARG A 279 -6.25 -26.63 -9.62
C ARG A 279 -5.14 -26.67 -8.56
N CYS A 280 -4.30 -27.71 -8.52
CA CYS A 280 -3.16 -27.77 -7.61
C CYS A 280 -2.15 -26.63 -7.83
N CYS A 281 -2.17 -26.02 -9.02
CA CYS A 281 -1.32 -24.89 -9.36
C CYS A 281 -1.96 -23.52 -9.06
N ASP A 282 -3.16 -23.43 -8.47
CA ASP A 282 -3.78 -22.13 -8.13
C ASP A 282 -2.92 -21.41 -7.07
N GLU A 283 -2.51 -20.15 -7.34
CA GLU A 283 -1.73 -19.34 -6.41
C GLU A 283 -2.39 -19.25 -5.02
N LYS A 284 -3.73 -19.28 -4.96
CA LYS A 284 -4.49 -19.21 -3.71
C LYS A 284 -4.26 -20.38 -2.77
N LEU A 285 -3.83 -21.54 -3.28
CA LEU A 285 -3.53 -22.71 -2.45
C LEU A 285 -2.23 -22.53 -1.64
N GLY A 286 -1.28 -21.77 -2.17
CA GLY A 286 0.02 -21.51 -1.56
C GLY A 286 1.00 -22.68 -1.56
N GLU A 287 2.26 -22.38 -1.24
CA GLU A 287 3.40 -23.31 -1.30
C GLU A 287 3.26 -24.52 -0.37
N ALA A 288 2.87 -24.29 0.90
CA ALA A 288 2.75 -25.33 1.92
C ALA A 288 1.73 -26.43 1.55
N THR A 289 0.67 -26.06 0.81
CA THR A 289 -0.34 -27.00 0.34
C THR A 289 0.24 -27.99 -0.65
N GLN A 290 1.02 -27.51 -1.63
CA GLN A 290 1.67 -28.40 -2.61
C GLN A 290 2.70 -29.31 -1.94
N GLU A 291 3.45 -28.79 -0.96
CA GLU A 291 4.38 -29.60 -0.16
C GLU A 291 3.66 -30.71 0.61
N ASN A 292 2.52 -30.42 1.23
CA ASN A 292 1.72 -31.42 1.94
C ASN A 292 1.18 -32.49 0.99
N LEU A 293 0.69 -32.10 -0.19
CA LEU A 293 0.23 -33.04 -1.22
C LEU A 293 1.38 -33.93 -1.73
N TYR A 294 2.59 -33.40 -1.82
CA TYR A 294 3.80 -34.17 -2.15
C TYR A 294 4.17 -35.15 -1.03
N GLN A 295 4.18 -34.69 0.23
CA GLN A 295 4.47 -35.54 1.39
C GLN A 295 3.43 -36.66 1.58
N ALA A 296 2.16 -36.39 1.27
CA ALA A 296 1.09 -37.39 1.25
C ALA A 296 1.18 -38.36 0.05
N GLY A 297 2.08 -38.11 -0.91
CA GLY A 297 2.26 -38.92 -2.12
C GLY A 297 1.23 -38.70 -3.22
N VAL A 298 0.37 -37.68 -3.07
CA VAL A 298 -0.61 -37.25 -4.07
C VAL A 298 0.11 -36.62 -5.26
N LEU A 299 1.01 -35.67 -4.99
CA LEU A 299 1.97 -35.20 -5.99
C LEU A 299 3.21 -36.10 -5.94
N ASN A 300 3.72 -36.50 -7.10
CA ASN A 300 4.89 -37.37 -7.21
C ASN A 300 5.56 -37.22 -8.59
N ASP A 301 6.69 -37.91 -8.77
CA ASP A 301 7.50 -37.82 -9.98
C ASP A 301 6.73 -38.18 -11.27
N ASP A 302 5.68 -39.01 -11.17
CA ASP A 302 4.88 -39.43 -12.33
C ASP A 302 3.89 -38.35 -12.80
N ASN A 303 3.50 -37.41 -11.93
CA ASN A 303 2.49 -36.41 -12.24
C ASN A 303 2.98 -34.95 -12.17
N VAL A 304 4.14 -34.68 -11.58
CA VAL A 304 4.69 -33.32 -11.47
C VAL A 304 4.90 -32.65 -12.83
N ALA A 305 5.21 -33.42 -13.87
CA ALA A 305 5.32 -32.92 -15.24
C ALA A 305 4.02 -32.24 -15.73
N ARG A 306 2.85 -32.77 -15.35
CA ARG A 306 1.55 -32.20 -15.72
C ARG A 306 1.29 -30.84 -15.07
N LEU A 307 1.80 -30.63 -13.86
CA LEU A 307 1.71 -29.33 -13.18
C LEU A 307 2.49 -28.27 -13.95
N TYR A 308 3.71 -28.61 -14.39
CA TYR A 308 4.52 -27.72 -15.21
C TYR A 308 3.92 -27.50 -16.61
N ASP A 309 3.37 -28.53 -17.26
CA ASP A 309 2.68 -28.38 -18.54
C ASP A 309 1.43 -27.47 -18.44
N TYR A 310 0.70 -27.57 -17.33
CA TYR A 310 -0.38 -26.62 -17.04
C TYR A 310 0.16 -25.20 -16.85
N LEU A 311 1.21 -25.04 -16.05
CA LEU A 311 1.85 -23.74 -15.84
C LEU A 311 2.29 -23.11 -17.19
N ILE A 312 2.86 -23.91 -18.09
CA ILE A 312 3.28 -23.50 -19.45
C ILE A 312 2.08 -23.11 -20.33
N SER A 313 0.94 -23.78 -20.19
CA SER A 313 -0.26 -23.54 -21.01
C SER A 313 -1.25 -22.54 -20.41
N SER A 314 -1.08 -22.16 -19.15
CA SER A 314 -1.92 -21.20 -18.44
C SER A 314 -1.76 -19.79 -19.05
N GLY A 315 -2.81 -19.31 -19.73
CA GLY A 315 -2.84 -17.98 -20.35
C GLY A 315 -2.98 -16.83 -19.33
N ARG A 316 -3.08 -15.60 -19.81
CA ARG A 316 -3.02 -14.33 -19.03
C ARG A 316 -4.14 -14.07 -18.00
N GLY A 317 -4.90 -15.07 -17.56
CA GLY A 317 -6.10 -14.89 -16.72
C GLY A 317 -6.01 -15.38 -15.27
N MET A 318 -5.12 -16.33 -14.97
CA MET A 318 -4.95 -16.91 -13.62
C MET A 318 -3.46 -17.10 -13.35
N VAL A 319 -3.00 -16.68 -12.17
CA VAL A 319 -1.61 -16.90 -11.75
C VAL A 319 -1.51 -18.34 -11.28
N ALA A 320 -0.72 -19.14 -12.00
CA ALA A 320 -0.45 -20.52 -11.65
C ALA A 320 0.95 -20.61 -11.03
N VAL A 321 1.11 -21.41 -9.97
CA VAL A 321 2.37 -21.56 -9.24
C VAL A 321 2.69 -23.04 -8.98
N VAL A 322 3.97 -23.40 -9.02
CA VAL A 322 4.49 -24.74 -8.69
C VAL A 322 5.66 -24.59 -7.72
N SER A 323 5.62 -25.31 -6.60
CA SER A 323 6.72 -25.31 -5.61
C SER A 323 7.99 -25.96 -6.16
N THR A 324 9.15 -25.38 -5.85
CA THR A 324 10.47 -25.94 -6.21
C THR A 324 10.89 -27.10 -5.29
N LYS A 325 10.17 -27.29 -4.18
CA LYS A 325 10.45 -28.31 -3.16
C LYS A 325 9.74 -29.64 -3.39
N ILE A 326 8.76 -29.67 -4.30
CA ILE A 326 8.04 -30.91 -4.63
C ILE A 326 8.79 -31.66 -5.73
N CYS A 327 8.93 -32.98 -5.56
CA CYS A 327 9.59 -33.86 -6.53
C CYS A 327 10.97 -33.32 -7.02
N PRO A 328 11.93 -33.04 -6.10
CA PRO A 328 13.17 -32.34 -6.43
C PRO A 328 14.05 -33.06 -7.46
N ASP A 329 13.89 -34.39 -7.59
CA ASP A 329 14.63 -35.22 -8.53
C ASP A 329 13.93 -35.37 -9.90
N ALA A 330 12.68 -34.92 -10.04
CA ALA A 330 11.97 -34.97 -11.31
C ALA A 330 12.66 -34.06 -12.36
N PRO A 331 12.68 -34.47 -13.65
CA PRO A 331 13.34 -33.68 -14.71
C PRO A 331 12.83 -32.25 -14.82
N ALA A 332 11.51 -32.04 -14.70
CA ALA A 332 10.89 -30.72 -14.75
C ALA A 332 11.35 -29.84 -13.58
N THR A 333 11.21 -30.32 -12.35
CA THR A 333 11.65 -29.58 -11.15
C THR A 333 13.14 -29.25 -11.20
N ARG A 334 13.99 -30.19 -11.60
CA ARG A 334 15.43 -29.94 -11.78
C ARG A 334 15.71 -28.85 -12.80
N PHE A 335 15.01 -28.84 -13.94
CA PHE A 335 15.17 -27.78 -14.93
C PHE A 335 14.76 -26.42 -14.37
N TRP A 336 13.57 -26.33 -13.76
CA TRP A 336 13.07 -25.07 -13.23
C TRP A 336 13.89 -24.53 -12.05
N ASN A 337 14.56 -25.40 -11.31
CA ASN A 337 15.57 -25.05 -10.30
C ASN A 337 16.89 -24.49 -10.87
N THR A 338 17.02 -24.37 -12.19
CA THR A 338 18.15 -23.70 -12.86
C THR A 338 17.78 -22.39 -13.54
N VAL A 339 16.51 -21.95 -13.43
CA VAL A 339 16.02 -20.74 -14.09
C VAL A 339 16.06 -19.58 -13.11
N ASP A 340 16.98 -18.63 -13.32
CA ASP A 340 16.94 -17.37 -12.56
C ASP A 340 15.77 -16.50 -13.02
N VAL A 341 15.24 -15.72 -12.09
CA VAL A 341 14.10 -14.84 -12.34
C VAL A 341 14.39 -13.48 -11.77
N ASP A 342 14.40 -12.48 -12.63
CA ASP A 342 14.26 -11.10 -12.19
C ASP A 342 12.80 -10.87 -11.76
N ASP A 343 12.48 -10.04 -10.79
CA ASP A 343 11.11 -9.53 -10.62
C ASP A 343 11.18 -8.03 -10.33
N SER A 344 10.06 -7.42 -9.92
CA SER A 344 10.06 -6.00 -9.52
C SER A 344 10.94 -5.71 -8.30
N SER A 345 11.46 -6.74 -7.61
CA SER A 345 12.40 -6.67 -6.49
C SER A 345 13.86 -6.94 -6.86
N GLY A 346 14.16 -7.25 -8.13
CA GLY A 346 15.52 -7.47 -8.64
C GLY A 346 15.78 -8.90 -9.13
N HIS A 347 17.05 -9.22 -9.42
CA HIS A 347 17.48 -10.56 -9.83
C HIS A 347 17.38 -11.54 -8.65
N LYS A 348 16.60 -12.62 -8.81
CA LYS A 348 16.55 -13.74 -7.86
C LYS A 348 17.18 -14.98 -8.47
N PRO A 349 18.34 -15.43 -7.95
CA PRO A 349 18.97 -16.65 -8.43
C PRO A 349 18.08 -17.85 -8.11
N ALA A 350 18.14 -18.88 -8.95
CA ALA A 350 17.30 -20.07 -8.81
C ALA A 350 17.43 -20.75 -7.43
N SER A 351 18.60 -20.63 -6.78
CA SER A 351 18.87 -21.17 -5.44
C SER A 351 18.06 -20.54 -4.31
N GLU A 352 17.54 -19.33 -4.50
CA GLU A 352 16.78 -18.59 -3.47
C GLU A 352 15.27 -18.71 -3.66
N ARG A 353 14.82 -19.48 -4.65
CA ARG A 353 13.41 -19.56 -5.05
C ARG A 353 12.68 -20.73 -4.41
N THR A 354 11.45 -20.45 -3.98
CA THR A 354 10.54 -21.48 -3.47
C THR A 354 9.39 -21.81 -4.42
N LEU A 355 9.11 -20.94 -5.40
CA LEU A 355 8.00 -21.07 -6.34
C LEU A 355 8.40 -20.72 -7.78
N VAL A 356 7.81 -21.43 -8.74
CA VAL A 356 7.79 -21.16 -10.19
C VAL A 356 6.41 -20.66 -10.56
N GLN A 357 6.27 -19.52 -11.22
CA GLN A 357 4.96 -18.96 -11.57
C GLN A 357 4.70 -18.91 -13.08
N SER A 358 3.46 -18.63 -13.47
CA SER A 358 3.08 -18.48 -14.87
C SER A 358 3.65 -17.21 -15.52
N ILE A 359 4.07 -16.21 -14.74
CA ILE A 359 4.68 -14.97 -15.28
C ILE A 359 6.05 -15.24 -15.94
N GLU A 360 6.77 -16.26 -15.51
CA GLU A 360 8.02 -16.73 -16.10
C GLU A 360 7.79 -17.26 -17.51
N MET A 361 6.62 -17.86 -17.79
CA MET A 361 6.26 -18.34 -19.13
C MET A 361 6.15 -17.18 -20.12
N ASN A 362 5.69 -16.02 -19.66
CA ASN A 362 5.66 -14.82 -20.50
C ASN A 362 7.08 -14.40 -20.94
N ARG A 363 8.11 -14.68 -20.14
CA ARG A 363 9.51 -14.39 -20.49
C ARG A 363 10.04 -15.35 -21.52
N PHE A 364 9.89 -16.65 -21.30
CA PHE A 364 10.25 -17.65 -22.32
C PHE A 364 9.52 -17.38 -23.65
N SER A 365 8.22 -17.05 -23.59
CA SER A 365 7.43 -16.69 -24.77
C SER A 365 7.98 -15.43 -25.45
N GLY A 366 8.20 -14.37 -24.66
CA GLY A 366 8.79 -13.11 -25.14
C GLY A 366 10.16 -13.29 -25.76
N PHE A 367 11.05 -14.05 -25.13
CA PHE A 367 12.38 -14.39 -25.60
C PHE A 367 12.34 -15.19 -26.90
N LEU A 368 11.53 -16.26 -26.95
CA LEU A 368 11.34 -17.06 -28.16
C LEU A 368 10.85 -16.21 -29.33
N ASN A 369 9.90 -15.31 -29.08
CA ASN A 369 9.43 -14.37 -30.10
C ASN A 369 10.53 -13.42 -30.58
N SER A 370 11.44 -13.02 -29.69
CA SER A 370 12.55 -12.11 -30.01
C SER A 370 13.67 -12.75 -30.85
N ILE A 371 13.84 -14.08 -30.78
CA ILE A 371 14.94 -14.80 -31.47
C ILE A 371 14.50 -15.51 -32.76
N ARG A 372 13.20 -15.60 -33.02
CA ARG A 372 12.61 -16.24 -34.21
C ARG A 372 12.55 -15.31 -35.41
N SER A 373 12.59 -15.90 -36.61
CA SER A 373 12.23 -15.21 -37.85
C SER A 373 10.69 -15.03 -37.95
N ARG A 374 10.24 -13.85 -38.42
CA ARG A 374 8.81 -13.47 -38.50
C ARG A 374 7.99 -14.55 -39.24
N GLY A 375 6.87 -15.00 -38.65
CA GLY A 375 5.84 -15.82 -39.33
C GLY A 375 5.59 -17.23 -38.79
N LYS A 376 6.06 -17.59 -37.58
CA LYS A 376 5.73 -18.86 -36.91
C LYS A 376 5.18 -18.60 -35.50
N ASP A 377 3.92 -18.20 -35.43
CA ASP A 377 3.20 -18.10 -34.15
C ASP A 377 2.82 -19.52 -33.70
N ARG A 378 3.70 -20.13 -32.91
CA ARG A 378 3.44 -21.38 -32.22
C ARG A 378 3.24 -21.12 -30.72
N PRO A 379 2.25 -21.76 -30.08
CA PRO A 379 2.10 -21.73 -28.63
C PRO A 379 3.40 -22.07 -27.92
N ILE A 380 3.66 -21.46 -26.76
CA ILE A 380 4.84 -21.79 -25.96
C ILE A 380 4.86 -23.28 -25.57
N SER A 381 3.70 -23.89 -25.36
CA SER A 381 3.56 -25.32 -25.05
C SER A 381 4.19 -26.24 -26.09
N ASP A 382 4.26 -25.84 -27.37
CA ASP A 382 4.88 -26.67 -28.42
C ASP A 382 6.40 -26.88 -28.21
N TYR A 383 7.02 -26.04 -27.36
CA TYR A 383 8.45 -26.01 -27.09
C TYR A 383 8.84 -26.80 -25.85
N PHE A 384 7.86 -27.37 -25.16
CA PHE A 384 8.05 -28.13 -23.94
C PHE A 384 7.41 -29.50 -24.08
N THR A 385 7.94 -30.46 -23.34
CA THR A 385 7.38 -31.81 -23.21
C THR A 385 7.67 -32.24 -21.78
N ASP A 386 6.63 -32.67 -21.06
CA ASP A 386 6.72 -33.05 -19.65
C ASP A 386 7.37 -31.96 -18.78
N GLY A 387 7.00 -30.69 -19.01
CA GLY A 387 7.50 -29.55 -18.25
C GLY A 387 8.94 -29.12 -18.56
N VAL A 388 9.65 -29.77 -19.49
CA VAL A 388 11.04 -29.43 -19.88
C VAL A 388 11.16 -29.01 -21.35
N PRO A 389 12.16 -28.19 -21.73
CA PRO A 389 12.38 -27.81 -23.12
C PRO A 389 12.63 -29.03 -24.02
N ASN A 390 11.91 -29.10 -25.14
CA ASN A 390 12.00 -30.21 -26.10
C ASN A 390 12.96 -29.91 -27.27
N GLU A 391 13.12 -30.87 -28.19
CA GLU A 391 14.00 -30.73 -29.36
C GLU A 391 13.71 -29.49 -30.21
N LEU A 392 12.43 -29.12 -30.39
CA LEU A 392 12.05 -27.92 -31.15
C LEU A 392 12.56 -26.63 -30.49
N PHE A 393 12.60 -26.57 -29.15
CA PHE A 393 13.23 -25.47 -28.43
C PHE A 393 14.73 -25.41 -28.69
N ILE A 394 15.42 -26.55 -28.56
CA ILE A 394 16.87 -26.64 -28.79
C ILE A 394 17.21 -26.23 -30.23
N GLU A 395 16.49 -26.75 -31.22
CA GLU A 395 16.67 -26.38 -32.64
C GLU A 395 16.45 -24.88 -32.87
N THR A 396 15.47 -24.28 -32.19
CA THR A 396 15.18 -22.84 -32.32
C THR A 396 16.33 -21.99 -31.77
N LEU A 397 16.91 -22.39 -30.63
CA LEU A 397 18.11 -21.75 -30.10
C LEU A 397 19.28 -21.92 -31.08
N ASP A 398 19.44 -23.12 -31.63
CA ASP A 398 20.56 -23.44 -32.51
C ASP A 398 20.51 -22.73 -33.87
N GLN A 399 19.32 -22.48 -34.38
CA GLN A 399 19.10 -21.75 -35.63
C GLN A 399 19.14 -20.22 -35.45
N SER A 400 19.16 -19.72 -34.21
CA SER A 400 19.11 -18.28 -33.97
C SER A 400 20.45 -17.59 -34.24
N LEU A 401 20.53 -16.89 -35.37
CA LEU A 401 21.64 -15.98 -35.67
C LEU A 401 21.74 -14.81 -34.68
N LYS A 402 20.64 -14.46 -34.00
CA LYS A 402 20.60 -13.36 -33.03
C LYS A 402 21.38 -13.68 -31.76
N LEU A 403 21.38 -14.96 -31.34
CA LEU A 403 22.10 -15.46 -30.17
C LEU A 403 23.59 -15.69 -30.44
N LYS A 404 23.93 -16.14 -31.65
CA LYS A 404 25.27 -16.59 -32.04
C LYS A 404 26.13 -15.50 -32.71
N LYS A 405 25.66 -14.24 -32.72
CA LYS A 405 26.32 -13.18 -33.50
C LYS A 405 27.62 -12.75 -32.83
N GLU A 406 28.75 -12.96 -33.48
CA GLU A 406 30.07 -12.56 -32.95
C GLU A 406 30.25 -11.03 -32.83
N GLU A 407 29.43 -10.26 -33.54
CA GLU A 407 29.39 -8.80 -33.46
C GLU A 407 28.24 -8.29 -32.58
N TYR A 408 28.38 -7.05 -32.15
CA TYR A 408 27.35 -6.35 -31.38
C TYR A 408 25.97 -6.41 -32.06
N ASN A 409 24.95 -6.53 -31.20
CA ASN A 409 23.56 -6.63 -31.62
C ASN A 409 22.65 -5.92 -30.63
N GLY A 410 22.37 -4.63 -30.86
CA GLY A 410 21.46 -3.85 -30.01
C GLY A 410 20.05 -4.43 -29.93
N SER A 411 19.60 -5.16 -30.96
CA SER A 411 18.32 -5.88 -30.89
C SER A 411 18.35 -7.08 -29.94
N PHE A 412 19.51 -7.70 -29.69
CA PHE A 412 19.63 -8.73 -28.65
C PHE A 412 19.51 -8.10 -27.26
N VAL A 413 20.20 -6.99 -27.01
CA VAL A 413 20.15 -6.32 -25.71
C VAL A 413 18.73 -5.84 -25.39
N HIS A 414 18.09 -5.11 -26.31
CA HIS A 414 16.74 -4.59 -26.10
C HIS A 414 15.66 -5.68 -26.09
N ASP A 415 15.69 -6.63 -27.05
CA ASP A 415 14.58 -7.57 -27.22
C ASP A 415 14.74 -8.86 -26.40
N CYS A 416 15.96 -9.21 -26.00
CA CYS A 416 16.26 -10.49 -25.36
C CYS A 416 16.67 -10.33 -23.89
N ILE A 417 17.62 -9.46 -23.51
CA ILE A 417 18.23 -9.51 -22.16
C ILE A 417 17.22 -9.42 -21.02
N GLY A 418 16.34 -8.41 -21.01
CA GLY A 418 15.28 -8.28 -19.99
C GLY A 418 14.17 -9.34 -20.07
N ARG A 419 14.27 -10.30 -21.02
CA ARG A 419 13.34 -11.40 -21.25
C ARG A 419 14.04 -12.76 -21.24
N THR A 420 15.37 -12.80 -21.16
CA THR A 420 16.16 -14.02 -21.34
C THR A 420 16.00 -14.87 -20.09
N PRO A 421 15.49 -16.10 -20.21
CA PRO A 421 15.57 -17.06 -19.13
C PRO A 421 17.04 -17.42 -18.93
N MET A 422 17.60 -17.02 -17.79
CA MET A 422 18.99 -17.28 -17.42
C MET A 422 19.13 -18.76 -17.05
N THR A 423 19.37 -19.58 -18.07
CA THR A 423 19.56 -21.02 -17.95
C THR A 423 20.89 -21.41 -18.60
N PRO A 424 21.60 -22.43 -18.09
CA PRO A 424 22.81 -22.95 -18.73
C PRO A 424 22.58 -23.28 -20.21
N LEU A 425 21.40 -23.82 -20.52
CA LEU A 425 21.00 -24.19 -21.88
C LEU A 425 21.04 -23.01 -22.87
N ILE A 426 20.66 -21.81 -22.43
CA ILE A 426 20.68 -20.61 -23.28
C ILE A 426 22.07 -19.98 -23.28
N LEU A 427 22.73 -19.90 -22.11
CA LEU A 427 24.08 -19.32 -21.97
C LEU A 427 25.12 -20.02 -22.84
N ASP A 428 25.00 -21.33 -23.00
CA ASP A 428 25.85 -22.16 -23.87
C ASP A 428 25.69 -21.83 -25.36
N LYS A 429 24.58 -21.19 -25.75
CA LYS A 429 24.27 -20.83 -27.15
C LYS A 429 24.63 -19.39 -27.51
N LEU A 430 24.99 -18.56 -26.52
CA LEU A 430 25.36 -17.16 -26.75
C LEU A 430 26.77 -17.04 -27.35
N GLY A 431 26.92 -16.15 -28.32
CA GLY A 431 28.24 -15.67 -28.76
C GLY A 431 28.92 -14.83 -27.66
N ASP A 432 30.24 -14.63 -27.78
CA ASP A 432 31.06 -13.96 -26.75
C ASP A 432 30.57 -12.55 -26.40
N VAL A 433 30.04 -11.78 -27.36
CA VAL A 433 29.50 -10.44 -27.12
C VAL A 433 28.17 -10.52 -26.36
N GLN A 434 27.26 -11.41 -26.76
CA GLN A 434 25.96 -11.58 -26.07
C GLN A 434 26.14 -12.11 -24.66
N ARG A 435 27.07 -13.05 -24.45
CA ARG A 435 27.41 -13.57 -23.12
C ARG A 435 27.90 -12.44 -22.20
N ARG A 436 28.86 -11.63 -22.66
CA ARG A 436 29.33 -10.46 -21.90
C ARG A 436 28.23 -9.44 -21.62
N SER A 437 27.29 -9.23 -22.56
CA SER A 437 26.14 -8.36 -22.30
C SER A 437 25.21 -8.90 -21.21
N VAL A 438 24.99 -10.21 -21.18
CA VAL A 438 24.20 -10.87 -20.15
C VAL A 438 24.90 -10.81 -18.78
N GLU A 439 26.21 -11.09 -18.73
CA GLU A 439 27.01 -10.98 -17.51
C GLU A 439 27.05 -9.54 -16.98
N ALA A 440 27.20 -8.55 -17.87
CA ALA A 440 27.18 -7.14 -17.51
C ALA A 440 25.82 -6.71 -16.96
N TYR A 441 24.73 -7.12 -17.61
CA TYR A 441 23.37 -6.86 -17.13
C TYR A 441 23.10 -7.49 -15.76
N GLY A 442 23.50 -8.76 -15.57
CA GLY A 442 23.37 -9.45 -14.28
C GLY A 442 24.23 -8.87 -13.16
N SER A 443 25.20 -7.99 -13.48
CA SER A 443 26.00 -7.28 -12.48
C SER A 443 25.33 -6.05 -11.89
N LEU A 444 24.17 -5.65 -12.43
CA LEU A 444 23.39 -4.47 -12.03
C LEU A 444 22.40 -4.86 -10.92
N GLU A 445 22.17 -3.95 -9.98
CA GLU A 445 21.45 -4.27 -8.73
C GLU A 445 20.00 -3.78 -8.74
N SER A 446 19.62 -2.90 -9.68
CA SER A 446 18.28 -2.31 -9.74
C SER A 446 17.66 -2.36 -11.14
N PHE A 447 16.32 -2.26 -11.16
CA PHE A 447 15.54 -2.20 -12.41
C PHE A 447 15.95 -0.98 -13.26
N GLU A 448 16.16 0.17 -12.63
CA GLU A 448 16.57 1.41 -13.28
C GLU A 448 17.95 1.28 -13.93
N GLU A 449 18.91 0.63 -13.26
CA GLU A 449 20.23 0.32 -13.83
C GLU A 449 20.08 -0.59 -15.06
N GLY A 450 19.31 -1.67 -14.94
CA GLY A 450 19.07 -2.60 -16.05
C GLY A 450 18.38 -1.94 -17.25
N GLN A 451 17.38 -1.09 -16.99
CA GLN A 451 16.69 -0.34 -18.04
C GLN A 451 17.65 0.67 -18.72
N THR A 452 18.48 1.37 -17.94
CA THR A 452 19.52 2.27 -18.46
C THR A 452 20.46 1.52 -19.40
N PHE A 453 20.94 0.35 -18.96
CA PHE A 453 21.82 -0.49 -19.76
C PHE A 453 21.17 -0.85 -21.09
N CYS A 454 19.92 -1.29 -21.08
CA CYS A 454 19.18 -1.63 -22.29
C CYS A 454 19.02 -0.43 -23.25
N GLU A 455 18.67 0.74 -22.73
CA GLU A 455 18.51 1.98 -23.50
C GLU A 455 19.82 2.43 -24.17
N VAL A 456 20.90 2.51 -23.38
CA VAL A 456 22.22 2.95 -23.85
C VAL A 456 22.76 2.03 -24.93
N MET A 457 22.66 0.72 -24.69
CA MET A 457 23.11 -0.28 -25.64
C MET A 457 22.24 -0.22 -26.92
N GLN A 458 20.93 0.03 -26.83
CA GLN A 458 20.07 0.14 -28.02
C GLN A 458 20.36 1.37 -28.90
N GLU A 459 20.70 2.53 -28.31
CA GLU A 459 20.83 3.81 -29.04
C GLU A 459 21.96 3.86 -30.09
N GLY A 460 22.75 2.79 -30.27
CA GLY A 460 23.68 2.65 -31.40
C GLY A 460 24.83 3.67 -31.44
N ARG A 461 24.95 4.55 -30.44
CA ARG A 461 26.11 5.47 -30.32
C ARG A 461 27.41 4.73 -30.03
N GLU A 462 27.32 3.51 -29.55
CA GLU A 462 28.45 2.64 -29.28
C GLU A 462 28.19 1.24 -29.85
N GLU A 463 28.18 1.09 -31.18
CA GLU A 463 28.26 -0.24 -31.83
C GLU A 463 29.53 -1.05 -31.42
N HIS A 464 30.41 -0.44 -30.61
CA HIS A 464 31.62 -1.00 -30.04
C HIS A 464 31.75 -0.80 -28.51
N ALA A 465 30.65 -0.45 -27.79
CA ALA A 465 30.65 -0.39 -26.32
C ALA A 465 31.11 -1.72 -25.74
N ASP A 466 32.00 -1.69 -24.76
CA ASP A 466 32.20 -2.85 -23.90
C ASP A 466 31.04 -2.93 -22.90
N PRO A 467 30.18 -3.97 -22.94
CA PRO A 467 29.05 -4.08 -22.03
C PRO A 467 29.47 -4.02 -20.56
N ALA A 468 30.63 -4.59 -20.22
CA ALA A 468 31.14 -4.57 -18.85
C ALA A 468 31.47 -3.14 -18.39
N LYS A 469 32.00 -2.31 -19.30
CA LYS A 469 32.31 -0.91 -19.01
C LYS A 469 31.04 -0.08 -18.82
N VAL A 470 30.05 -0.25 -19.68
CA VAL A 470 28.75 0.43 -19.55
C VAL A 470 28.08 0.08 -18.21
N ALA A 471 28.07 -1.20 -17.83
CA ALA A 471 27.54 -1.61 -16.54
C ALA A 471 28.35 -1.05 -15.35
N GLU A 472 29.68 -0.97 -15.45
CA GLU A 472 30.53 -0.32 -14.45
C GLU A 472 30.17 1.17 -14.29
N ASP A 473 30.04 1.90 -15.38
CA ASP A 473 29.74 3.34 -15.37
C ASP A 473 28.32 3.62 -14.83
N ILE A 474 27.34 2.75 -15.16
CA ILE A 474 25.99 2.78 -14.58
C ILE A 474 26.05 2.60 -13.06
N ARG A 475 26.76 1.59 -12.57
CA ARG A 475 26.87 1.35 -11.12
C ARG A 475 27.58 2.49 -10.40
N HIS A 476 28.62 3.05 -11.00
CA HIS A 476 29.30 4.21 -10.44
C HIS A 476 28.35 5.42 -10.33
N LEU A 477 27.51 5.65 -11.34
CA LEU A 477 26.48 6.68 -11.30
C LEU A 477 25.37 6.37 -10.29
N ALA A 478 24.93 5.13 -10.19
CA ALA A 478 23.92 4.70 -9.21
C ALA A 478 24.43 4.90 -7.77
N GLN A 479 25.71 4.62 -7.52
CA GLN A 479 26.35 4.89 -6.22
C GLN A 479 26.50 6.38 -5.93
N ARG A 480 26.83 7.20 -6.95
CA ARG A 480 27.05 8.65 -6.82
C ARG A 480 25.73 9.43 -6.70
N PHE A 481 24.69 8.98 -7.40
CA PHE A 481 23.35 9.55 -7.44
C PHE A 481 22.30 8.46 -7.15
N PRO A 482 22.24 7.96 -5.91
CA PRO A 482 21.33 6.88 -5.56
C PRO A 482 19.87 7.36 -5.62
N PHE A 483 18.98 6.42 -5.99
CA PHE A 483 17.53 6.63 -6.01
C PHE A 483 17.06 7.68 -7.04
N LEU A 484 17.73 7.76 -8.18
CA LEU A 484 17.26 8.59 -9.29
C LEU A 484 15.86 8.11 -9.75
N ARG A 485 14.97 9.04 -10.08
CA ARG A 485 13.68 8.69 -10.69
C ARG A 485 13.89 8.41 -12.18
N GLY A 486 13.75 7.15 -12.59
CA GLY A 486 13.91 6.74 -13.99
C GLY A 486 15.34 6.27 -14.32
N THR A 487 15.73 6.31 -15.59
CA THR A 487 17.02 5.78 -16.05
C THR A 487 18.17 6.79 -15.93
N TYR A 488 19.40 6.27 -15.80
CA TYR A 488 20.64 7.03 -15.74
C TYR A 488 21.16 7.45 -17.13
N THR A 489 20.38 7.23 -18.19
CA THR A 489 20.79 7.41 -19.59
C THR A 489 21.28 8.83 -19.88
N LYS A 490 20.59 9.85 -19.35
CA LYS A 490 20.98 11.25 -19.53
C LYS A 490 22.21 11.63 -18.69
N LEU A 491 22.33 11.10 -17.48
CA LEU A 491 23.51 11.27 -16.63
C LEU A 491 24.77 10.70 -17.28
N LEU A 492 24.70 9.47 -17.81
CA LEU A 492 25.80 8.88 -18.58
C LEU A 492 26.21 9.76 -19.75
N ARG A 493 25.24 10.29 -20.49
CA ARG A 493 25.53 11.20 -21.60
C ARG A 493 26.21 12.49 -21.13
N LEU A 494 25.80 13.05 -19.99
CA LEU A 494 26.47 14.22 -19.41
C LEU A 494 27.91 13.91 -18.98
N GLU A 495 28.19 12.71 -18.46
CA GLU A 495 29.54 12.25 -18.13
C GLU A 495 30.40 12.06 -19.39
N TYR A 496 29.90 11.33 -20.38
CA TYR A 496 30.64 11.06 -21.62
C TYR A 496 30.92 12.34 -22.43
N ASP A 497 29.98 13.29 -22.46
CA ASP A 497 30.19 14.60 -23.09
C ASP A 497 31.15 15.51 -22.27
N GLY A 498 31.59 15.07 -21.08
CA GLY A 498 32.42 15.86 -20.16
C GLY A 498 31.72 17.04 -19.51
N LYS A 499 30.38 17.12 -19.63
CA LYS A 499 29.56 18.23 -19.10
C LYS A 499 29.38 18.13 -17.59
N ALA A 500 29.24 16.90 -17.08
CA ALA A 500 29.13 16.63 -15.64
C ALA A 500 30.39 17.08 -14.88
N ALA A 501 31.57 16.83 -15.44
CA ALA A 501 32.85 17.28 -14.87
C ALA A 501 32.97 18.81 -14.78
N ILE A 502 32.35 19.56 -15.71
CA ILE A 502 32.34 21.03 -15.67
C ILE A 502 31.37 21.51 -14.59
N LEU A 503 30.12 21.02 -14.60
CA LEU A 503 29.08 21.47 -13.68
C LEU A 503 29.39 21.10 -12.22
N GLY A 504 29.97 19.91 -12.01
CA GLY A 504 30.22 19.35 -10.68
C GLY A 504 29.01 18.62 -10.10
N ASP A 505 29.29 17.80 -9.09
CA ASP A 505 28.32 16.88 -8.47
C ASP A 505 27.08 17.53 -7.91
N ASP A 506 27.28 18.66 -7.24
CA ASP A 506 26.22 19.43 -6.62
C ASP A 506 25.15 19.83 -7.62
N TYR A 507 25.55 20.46 -8.73
CA TYR A 507 24.59 20.93 -9.73
C TYR A 507 24.02 19.80 -10.56
N ILE A 508 24.81 18.78 -10.88
CA ILE A 508 24.27 17.59 -11.55
C ILE A 508 23.20 16.95 -10.67
N GLY A 509 23.50 16.77 -9.38
CA GLY A 509 22.58 16.25 -8.40
C GLY A 509 21.29 17.07 -8.30
N ASP A 510 21.39 18.40 -8.27
CA ASP A 510 20.25 19.32 -8.23
C ASP A 510 19.41 19.29 -9.52
N ILE A 511 20.06 19.23 -10.69
CA ILE A 511 19.40 19.20 -12.00
C ILE A 511 18.54 17.95 -12.13
N VAL A 512 19.10 16.79 -11.80
CA VAL A 512 18.45 15.49 -11.97
C VAL A 512 17.54 15.11 -10.80
N TYR A 513 17.50 15.94 -9.76
CA TYR A 513 16.65 15.73 -8.60
C TYR A 513 15.16 15.83 -8.95
N TYR A 514 14.80 16.70 -9.89
CA TYR A 514 13.44 16.88 -10.38
C TYR A 514 13.37 16.54 -11.86
N ASP A 515 12.26 15.93 -12.26
CA ASP A 515 11.89 15.81 -13.67
C ASP A 515 11.47 17.19 -14.21
N SER A 516 12.47 17.98 -14.62
CA SER A 516 12.37 19.35 -15.13
C SER A 516 12.69 19.48 -16.62
N HIS A 517 13.20 18.39 -17.23
CA HIS A 517 13.79 18.36 -18.57
C HIS A 517 15.00 19.31 -18.76
N VAL A 518 15.63 19.77 -17.67
CA VAL A 518 16.83 20.62 -17.76
C VAL A 518 18.04 19.81 -18.24
N ASP A 519 18.18 18.57 -17.81
CA ASP A 519 19.16 17.61 -18.31
C ASP A 519 19.00 17.36 -19.82
N ASP A 520 17.77 17.28 -20.34
CA ASP A 520 17.49 17.23 -21.78
C ASP A 520 18.02 18.48 -22.51
N ILE A 521 17.74 19.67 -21.97
CA ILE A 521 18.22 20.94 -22.53
C ILE A 521 19.76 20.97 -22.57
N ILE A 522 20.42 20.54 -21.49
CA ILE A 522 21.88 20.50 -21.39
C ILE A 522 22.46 19.46 -22.35
N CYS A 523 21.84 18.28 -22.46
CA CYS A 523 22.28 17.24 -23.38
C CYS A 523 22.13 17.65 -24.85
N ASP A 524 20.98 18.21 -25.23
CA ASP A 524 20.58 18.35 -26.63
C ASP A 524 20.80 19.74 -27.22
N LYS A 525 20.74 20.81 -26.40
CA LYS A 525 20.85 22.20 -26.90
C LYS A 525 22.18 22.86 -26.58
N MET A 526 22.91 22.37 -25.56
CA MET A 526 24.18 22.96 -25.11
C MET A 526 25.36 22.16 -25.63
N THR A 527 25.63 22.34 -26.93
CA THR A 527 26.65 21.57 -27.66
C THR A 527 28.06 22.12 -27.52
N SER A 528 28.25 23.34 -26.97
CA SER A 528 29.57 23.93 -26.79
C SER A 528 29.97 24.01 -25.31
N ARG A 529 31.24 23.72 -25.04
CA ARG A 529 31.84 23.81 -23.70
C ARG A 529 31.61 25.18 -23.03
N GLN A 530 31.73 26.27 -23.79
CA GLN A 530 31.54 27.63 -23.31
C GLN A 530 30.13 27.89 -22.74
N LYS A 531 29.09 27.25 -23.30
CA LYS A 531 27.72 27.39 -22.78
C LYS A 531 27.59 26.73 -21.40
N ILE A 532 28.18 25.55 -21.22
CA ILE A 532 28.17 24.82 -19.95
C ILE A 532 28.94 25.61 -18.87
N GLU A 533 30.12 26.14 -19.22
CA GLU A 533 30.91 27.00 -18.32
C GLU A 533 30.16 28.29 -17.95
N THR A 534 29.39 28.86 -18.89
CA THR A 534 28.54 30.04 -18.61
C THR A 534 27.45 29.70 -17.61
N ILE A 535 26.77 28.56 -17.75
CA ILE A 535 25.73 28.14 -16.81
C ILE A 535 26.31 27.92 -15.44
N LYS A 536 27.44 27.20 -15.34
CA LYS A 536 28.13 27.01 -14.08
C LYS A 536 28.43 28.34 -13.40
N ARG A 537 29.03 29.31 -14.11
CA ARG A 537 29.34 30.63 -13.57
C ARG A 537 28.10 31.36 -13.05
N ARG A 538 26.96 31.23 -13.74
CA ARG A 538 25.68 31.82 -13.30
C ARG A 538 25.15 31.12 -12.04
N LEU A 539 25.19 29.80 -11.98
CA LEU A 539 24.78 29.03 -10.81
C LEU A 539 25.68 29.33 -9.60
N ASP A 540 27.00 29.38 -9.79
CA ASP A 540 27.98 29.74 -8.76
C ASP A 540 27.69 31.17 -8.22
N THR A 541 27.29 32.09 -9.10
CA THR A 541 26.89 33.45 -8.72
C THR A 541 25.62 33.45 -7.86
N LEU A 542 24.59 32.70 -8.24
CA LEU A 542 23.37 32.60 -7.44
C LEU A 542 23.61 31.94 -6.09
N GLN A 543 24.50 30.96 -6.04
CA GLN A 543 24.89 30.29 -4.79
C GLN A 543 25.55 31.23 -3.78
N ARG A 544 26.34 32.20 -4.25
CA ARG A 544 26.96 33.21 -3.38
C ARG A 544 25.93 34.07 -2.62
N TYR A 545 24.74 34.24 -3.18
CA TYR A 545 23.70 35.09 -2.60
C TYR A 545 22.78 34.39 -1.59
N ASP A 546 22.99 33.08 -1.36
CA ASP A 546 22.14 32.27 -0.49
C ASP A 546 20.64 32.33 -0.86
N LEU A 547 20.36 32.42 -2.17
CA LEU A 547 18.99 32.49 -2.70
C LEU A 547 18.21 31.18 -2.54
N PHE A 548 18.87 30.13 -2.06
CA PHE A 548 18.39 28.75 -2.10
C PHE A 548 17.53 28.34 -0.91
N ASN A 549 17.14 29.27 -0.04
CA ASN A 549 16.31 29.00 1.14
C ASN A 549 15.03 28.22 0.79
N GLY A 550 14.97 26.97 1.26
CA GLY A 550 13.87 26.02 1.14
C GLY A 550 14.03 24.92 0.08
N ASP A 551 14.67 25.18 -1.06
CA ASP A 551 14.79 24.21 -2.19
C ASP A 551 15.85 24.59 -3.25
N ARG A 552 17.11 24.20 -3.00
CA ARG A 552 18.25 24.44 -3.91
C ARG A 552 18.01 23.83 -5.29
N ALA A 553 17.64 22.55 -5.34
CA ALA A 553 17.44 21.81 -6.58
C ALA A 553 16.41 22.49 -7.50
N ARG A 554 15.26 22.93 -6.96
CA ARG A 554 14.24 23.60 -7.77
C ARG A 554 14.75 24.94 -8.32
N THR A 555 15.45 25.69 -7.48
CA THR A 555 15.99 27.00 -7.87
C THR A 555 17.11 26.88 -8.90
N THR A 556 17.99 25.88 -8.78
CA THR A 556 19.00 25.52 -9.80
C THR A 556 18.31 25.26 -11.15
N ASN A 557 17.26 24.44 -11.16
CA ASN A 557 16.48 24.17 -12.36
C ASN A 557 15.79 25.43 -12.93
N TYR A 558 15.18 26.29 -12.10
CA TYR A 558 14.64 27.58 -12.56
C TYR A 558 15.72 28.47 -13.17
N ALA A 559 16.90 28.54 -12.56
CA ALA A 559 18.01 29.35 -13.03
C ALA A 559 18.48 28.93 -14.42
N VAL A 560 18.60 27.62 -14.68
CA VAL A 560 18.93 27.12 -16.02
C VAL A 560 17.82 27.45 -17.01
N LEU A 561 16.56 27.19 -16.68
CA LEU A 561 15.42 27.48 -17.55
C LEU A 561 15.26 28.97 -17.89
N VAL A 562 15.53 29.86 -16.92
CA VAL A 562 15.46 31.32 -17.10
C VAL A 562 16.68 31.83 -17.86
N GLY A 563 17.88 31.33 -17.55
CA GLY A 563 19.13 31.75 -18.18
C GLY A 563 19.17 31.49 -19.69
N GLU A 564 18.40 30.51 -20.18
CA GLU A 564 18.25 30.21 -21.60
C GLU A 564 17.19 31.06 -22.32
N LYS A 565 16.42 31.87 -21.60
CA LYS A 565 15.49 32.81 -22.24
C LYS A 565 16.24 34.01 -22.79
N GLU A 566 15.83 34.42 -23.98
CA GLU A 566 16.37 35.61 -24.66
C GLU A 566 16.30 36.84 -23.74
N GLY A 567 17.42 37.58 -23.66
CA GLY A 567 17.58 38.77 -22.82
C GLY A 567 17.77 38.52 -21.32
N SER A 568 17.59 37.30 -20.82
CA SER A 568 17.79 37.01 -19.38
C SER A 568 19.27 36.82 -19.02
N GLY A 569 20.12 36.55 -20.01
CA GLY A 569 21.55 36.35 -19.79
C GLY A 569 22.27 37.58 -19.25
N GLU A 570 21.84 38.77 -19.69
CA GLU A 570 22.39 40.07 -19.28
C GLU A 570 22.27 40.27 -17.76
N LEU A 571 21.12 39.91 -17.18
CA LEU A 571 20.88 40.02 -15.74
C LEU A 571 21.88 39.18 -14.94
N PHE A 572 22.15 37.96 -15.39
CA PHE A 572 23.09 37.08 -14.68
C PHE A 572 24.54 37.51 -14.85
N ASP A 573 24.89 38.10 -16.00
CA ASP A 573 26.24 38.65 -16.22
C ASP A 573 26.44 39.91 -15.36
N ASP A 574 25.45 40.80 -15.25
CA ASP A 574 25.47 41.96 -14.32
C ASP A 574 25.62 41.53 -12.85
N LEU A 575 24.91 40.47 -12.46
CA LEU A 575 24.99 39.92 -11.11
C LEU A 575 26.35 39.27 -10.80
N ALA A 576 27.18 38.94 -11.80
CA ALA A 576 28.44 38.24 -11.56
C ALA A 576 29.46 39.11 -10.80
N ASP A 577 29.44 40.42 -11.06
CA ASP A 577 30.37 41.41 -10.51
C ASP A 577 29.92 42.01 -9.17
N VAL A 578 28.73 41.64 -8.70
CA VAL A 578 28.17 42.12 -7.42
C VAL A 578 28.61 41.19 -6.29
N ALA A 579 29.04 41.77 -5.17
CA ALA A 579 29.52 40.99 -4.02
C ALA A 579 28.37 40.50 -3.14
N GLU A 580 27.40 41.38 -2.85
CA GLU A 580 26.25 41.10 -1.99
C GLU A 580 25.00 41.81 -2.53
N LEU A 581 23.85 41.19 -2.35
CA LEU A 581 22.53 41.76 -2.66
C LEU A 581 21.80 42.12 -1.36
N SER A 582 21.01 43.19 -1.40
CA SER A 582 20.05 43.46 -0.33
C SER A 582 19.01 42.33 -0.23
N GLU A 583 18.42 42.11 0.95
CA GLU A 583 17.38 41.10 1.12
C GLU A 583 16.17 41.34 0.21
N GLU A 584 15.81 42.60 -0.04
CA GLU A 584 14.74 42.95 -0.98
C GLU A 584 15.10 42.54 -2.42
N THR A 585 16.34 42.83 -2.86
CA THR A 585 16.83 42.46 -4.19
C THR A 585 16.90 40.94 -4.36
N LYS A 586 17.30 40.20 -3.32
CA LYS A 586 17.27 38.73 -3.29
C LYS A 586 15.86 38.19 -3.47
N GLN A 587 14.89 38.73 -2.73
CA GLN A 587 13.49 38.35 -2.87
C GLN A 587 12.94 38.64 -4.27
N ASN A 588 13.33 39.76 -4.88
CA ASN A 588 12.95 40.09 -6.26
C ASN A 588 13.58 39.12 -7.27
N LEU A 589 14.82 38.70 -7.05
CA LEU A 589 15.50 37.72 -7.91
C LEU A 589 14.81 36.35 -7.85
N VAL A 590 14.40 35.91 -6.67
CA VAL A 590 13.61 34.68 -6.51
C VAL A 590 12.28 34.77 -7.28
N LYS A 591 11.59 35.92 -7.24
CA LYS A 591 10.37 36.16 -8.05
C LYS A 591 10.67 36.07 -9.55
N VAL A 592 11.77 36.68 -10.01
CA VAL A 592 12.20 36.58 -11.42
C VAL A 592 12.40 35.11 -11.82
N LEU A 593 13.11 34.32 -11.02
CA LEU A 593 13.35 32.90 -11.31
C LEU A 593 12.05 32.09 -11.36
N ARG A 594 11.17 32.25 -10.36
CA ARG A 594 9.89 31.51 -10.25
C ARG A 594 8.88 31.88 -11.34
N THR A 595 8.86 33.13 -11.78
CA THR A 595 7.97 33.61 -12.86
C THR A 595 8.49 33.27 -14.26
N GLY A 596 9.72 32.74 -14.34
CA GLY A 596 10.40 32.52 -15.61
C GLY A 596 10.79 33.84 -16.28
N ASN A 597 11.08 34.89 -15.51
CA ASN A 597 11.39 36.24 -15.97
C ASN A 597 10.34 36.82 -16.93
N PHE A 598 9.06 36.78 -16.54
CA PHE A 598 7.94 37.19 -17.40
C PHE A 598 8.07 38.63 -17.91
N CYS A 599 8.47 39.56 -17.03
CA CYS A 599 8.62 40.97 -17.37
C CYS A 599 10.00 41.29 -17.99
N HIS A 600 10.81 40.29 -18.38
CA HIS A 600 12.11 40.48 -19.03
C HIS A 600 13.07 41.40 -18.28
N ILE A 601 13.24 41.23 -16.96
CA ILE A 601 14.25 41.96 -16.17
C ILE A 601 15.64 41.63 -16.72
N ARG A 602 16.44 42.66 -17.06
CA ARG A 602 17.72 42.51 -17.78
C ARG A 602 18.96 42.98 -17.03
N SER A 603 18.81 43.74 -15.96
CA SER A 603 19.94 44.32 -15.23
C SER A 603 19.72 44.36 -13.72
N LEU A 604 20.81 44.58 -12.97
CA LEU A 604 20.74 44.79 -11.52
C LEU A 604 19.87 46.02 -11.18
N GLU A 605 20.00 47.13 -11.91
CA GLU A 605 19.22 48.34 -11.67
C GLU A 605 17.71 48.07 -11.85
N GLU A 606 17.33 47.30 -12.87
CA GLU A 606 15.94 46.89 -13.06
C GLU A 606 15.44 45.98 -11.93
N LEU A 607 16.31 45.12 -11.40
CA LEU A 607 16.01 44.22 -10.29
C LEU A 607 15.86 44.95 -8.95
N GLU A 608 16.69 45.97 -8.70
CA GLU A 608 16.56 46.87 -7.54
C GLU A 608 15.28 47.71 -7.63
N ASN A 609 14.89 48.09 -8.85
CA ASN A 609 13.64 48.81 -9.12
C ASN A 609 12.49 47.89 -9.57
N TYR A 610 12.55 46.60 -9.20
CA TYR A 610 11.67 45.54 -9.74
C TYR A 610 10.21 45.95 -9.81
N ARG A 611 9.67 46.51 -8.73
CA ARG A 611 8.26 46.91 -8.66
C ARG A 611 7.90 48.00 -9.68
N ALA A 612 8.75 48.99 -9.86
CA ALA A 612 8.52 50.08 -10.80
C ALA A 612 8.59 49.57 -12.24
N ILE A 613 9.61 48.78 -12.56
CA ILE A 613 9.83 48.21 -13.90
C ILE A 613 8.71 47.25 -14.29
N VAL A 614 8.32 46.35 -13.39
CA VAL A 614 7.19 45.43 -13.58
C VAL A 614 5.90 46.23 -13.80
N SER A 615 5.66 47.26 -12.98
CA SER A 615 4.47 48.09 -13.14
C SER A 615 4.42 48.85 -14.46
N GLU A 616 5.55 49.39 -14.92
CA GLU A 616 5.66 50.10 -16.20
C GLU A 616 5.35 49.16 -17.38
N ARG A 617 6.03 48.01 -17.44
CA ARG A 617 5.86 47.03 -18.54
C ARG A 617 4.45 46.45 -18.58
N LEU A 618 3.87 46.14 -17.42
CA LEU A 618 2.48 45.68 -17.36
C LEU A 618 1.48 46.77 -17.76
N CYS A 619 1.78 48.05 -17.49
CA CYS A 619 0.95 49.15 -17.95
C CYS A 619 1.01 49.27 -19.48
N ASP A 620 2.18 49.13 -20.10
CA ASP A 620 2.34 49.11 -21.56
C ASP A 620 1.55 47.95 -22.18
N ASP A 621 1.64 46.75 -21.60
CA ASP A 621 0.87 45.59 -22.07
C ASP A 621 -0.64 45.79 -21.91
N LEU A 622 -1.09 46.43 -20.82
CA LEU A 622 -2.50 46.77 -20.57
C LEU A 622 -3.06 47.78 -21.58
N ILE A 623 -2.23 48.65 -22.16
CA ILE A 623 -2.65 49.65 -23.16
C ILE A 623 -2.30 49.25 -24.59
N SER A 624 -1.77 48.04 -24.79
CA SER A 624 -1.36 47.51 -26.11
C SER A 624 -2.49 47.46 -27.15
N GLY A 625 -3.76 47.46 -26.70
CA GLY A 625 -4.94 47.29 -27.56
C GLY A 625 -5.19 45.84 -27.98
N GLU A 626 -4.22 44.94 -27.77
CA GLU A 626 -4.32 43.53 -28.08
C GLU A 626 -4.94 42.78 -26.89
N ARG A 627 -6.16 42.26 -27.09
CA ARG A 627 -6.92 41.60 -26.02
C ARG A 627 -6.09 40.56 -25.26
N ASP A 628 -5.32 39.74 -25.97
CA ASP A 628 -4.58 38.64 -25.33
C ASP A 628 -3.41 39.15 -24.47
N GLU A 629 -2.73 40.23 -24.89
CA GLU A 629 -1.68 40.86 -24.08
C GLU A 629 -2.28 41.59 -22.87
N VAL A 630 -3.39 42.32 -23.06
CA VAL A 630 -4.12 42.96 -21.95
C VAL A 630 -4.63 41.94 -20.94
N VAL A 631 -5.16 40.80 -21.39
CA VAL A 631 -5.61 39.69 -20.52
C VAL A 631 -4.42 39.04 -19.81
N LYS A 632 -3.29 38.83 -20.50
CA LYS A 632 -2.06 38.29 -19.88
C LYS A 632 -1.54 39.23 -18.79
N ALA A 633 -1.43 40.52 -19.07
CA ALA A 633 -0.97 41.53 -18.12
C ALA A 633 -1.93 41.67 -16.94
N ALA A 634 -3.24 41.75 -17.18
CA ALA A 634 -4.25 41.81 -16.11
C ALA A 634 -4.18 40.56 -15.22
N ARG A 635 -4.02 39.36 -15.80
CA ARG A 635 -3.83 38.12 -15.04
C ARG A 635 -2.52 38.10 -14.27
N PHE A 636 -1.44 38.63 -14.84
CA PHE A 636 -0.17 38.74 -14.14
C PHE A 636 -0.26 39.74 -12.97
N ILE A 637 -0.97 40.86 -13.11
CA ILE A 637 -1.19 41.78 -11.98
C ILE A 637 -2.02 41.11 -10.87
N MET A 638 -3.04 40.34 -11.24
CA MET A 638 -3.83 39.57 -10.27
C MET A 638 -3.04 38.40 -9.68
N ARG A 639 -2.08 37.84 -10.42
CA ARG A 639 -1.32 36.66 -10.05
C ARG A 639 0.11 36.77 -10.62
N PRO A 640 0.99 37.54 -9.96
CA PRO A 640 2.33 37.84 -10.48
C PRO A 640 3.22 36.59 -10.47
N ASP A 641 2.98 35.69 -9.52
CA ASP A 641 3.65 34.40 -9.49
C ASP A 641 3.02 33.42 -10.48
N ARG A 642 3.80 32.46 -10.95
CA ARG A 642 3.28 31.22 -11.54
C ARG A 642 3.21 30.15 -10.44
N PRO A 643 2.24 30.21 -9.50
CA PRO A 643 2.07 29.11 -8.58
C PRO A 643 1.75 27.85 -9.38
N SER A 644 2.17 26.70 -8.86
CA SER A 644 1.80 25.38 -9.40
C SER A 644 0.27 25.15 -9.43
N ARG A 645 -0.51 26.01 -8.74
CA ARG A 645 -1.95 25.90 -8.55
C ARG A 645 -2.72 27.09 -9.11
N THR A 646 -4.01 26.89 -9.34
CA THR A 646 -4.98 27.97 -9.61
C THR A 646 -6.09 27.93 -8.56
N LEU A 647 -6.97 28.93 -8.49
CA LEU A 647 -8.15 28.89 -7.62
C LEU A 647 -9.04 27.66 -7.82
N ALA A 648 -8.95 26.98 -8.97
CA ALA A 648 -9.67 25.72 -9.21
C ALA A 648 -9.16 24.55 -8.35
N ALA A 649 -7.98 24.69 -7.73
CA ALA A 649 -7.42 23.70 -6.82
C ALA A 649 -8.06 23.73 -5.43
N TYR A 650 -9.01 24.64 -5.15
CA TYR A 650 -9.67 24.79 -3.84
C TYR A 650 -11.17 24.57 -3.94
N ASP A 651 -11.76 23.97 -2.90
CA ASP A 651 -13.21 23.87 -2.78
C ASP A 651 -13.78 25.19 -2.28
N LEU A 652 -13.85 26.16 -3.20
CA LEU A 652 -14.27 27.52 -2.86
C LEU A 652 -15.67 27.59 -2.27
N LYS A 653 -16.54 26.59 -2.54
CA LYS A 653 -17.88 26.54 -1.96
C LYS A 653 -17.78 26.18 -0.48
N HIS A 654 -17.16 25.05 -0.17
CA HIS A 654 -17.03 24.58 1.21
C HIS A 654 -16.17 25.53 2.05
N LEU A 655 -15.06 26.02 1.51
CA LEU A 655 -14.19 26.97 2.20
C LEU A 655 -14.90 28.30 2.48
N ALA A 656 -15.86 28.71 1.65
CA ALA A 656 -16.70 29.86 1.96
C ALA A 656 -17.63 29.60 3.16
N GLU A 657 -18.19 28.39 3.24
CA GLU A 657 -19.06 27.96 4.34
C GLU A 657 -18.27 27.79 5.66
N ALA A 658 -17.01 27.33 5.57
CA ALA A 658 -16.07 27.24 6.67
C ALA A 658 -15.48 28.59 7.13
N GLY A 659 -15.86 29.70 6.48
CA GLY A 659 -15.41 31.05 6.88
C GLY A 659 -14.06 31.48 6.32
N ALA A 660 -13.46 30.75 5.38
CA ALA A 660 -12.17 31.09 4.79
C ALA A 660 -12.23 32.33 3.86
N LEU A 661 -13.41 32.65 3.31
CA LEU A 661 -13.59 33.73 2.32
C LEU A 661 -14.31 34.95 2.89
N THR A 662 -13.68 36.12 2.77
CA THR A 662 -14.27 37.44 3.04
C THR A 662 -15.05 37.97 1.83
N ILE A 663 -15.74 39.10 2.01
CA ILE A 663 -16.41 39.83 0.92
C ILE A 663 -15.40 40.27 -0.14
N ASN A 664 -14.21 40.73 0.26
CA ASN A 664 -13.16 41.16 -0.66
C ASN A 664 -12.66 39.98 -1.51
N ASP A 665 -12.46 38.82 -0.90
CA ASP A 665 -12.02 37.60 -1.60
C ASP A 665 -13.02 37.20 -2.71
N ARG A 666 -14.32 37.29 -2.42
CA ARG A 666 -15.38 37.02 -3.41
C ARG A 666 -15.38 38.04 -4.54
N ALA A 667 -15.06 39.30 -4.26
CA ALA A 667 -14.94 40.35 -5.27
C ALA A 667 -13.75 40.09 -6.21
N VAL A 668 -12.64 39.54 -5.71
CA VAL A 668 -11.44 39.17 -6.48
C VAL A 668 -11.76 38.05 -7.47
N MET A 669 -12.47 37.02 -7.01
CA MET A 669 -12.94 35.92 -7.86
C MET A 669 -13.87 36.42 -8.98
N LEU A 670 -14.77 37.35 -8.66
CA LEU A 670 -15.68 37.96 -9.62
C LEU A 670 -14.92 38.82 -10.65
N LEU A 671 -13.93 39.61 -10.20
CA LEU A 671 -13.08 40.41 -11.06
C LEU A 671 -12.34 39.53 -12.08
N ARG A 672 -11.74 38.43 -11.61
CA ARG A 672 -11.07 37.45 -12.47
C ARG A 672 -12.00 36.87 -13.54
N LYS A 673 -13.22 36.50 -13.15
CA LYS A 673 -14.22 35.97 -14.07
C LYS A 673 -14.59 37.01 -15.13
N LYS A 674 -14.85 38.25 -14.72
CA LYS A 674 -15.18 39.35 -15.64
C LYS A 674 -14.04 39.66 -16.62
N ILE A 675 -12.78 39.62 -16.18
CA ILE A 675 -11.61 39.78 -17.06
C ILE A 675 -11.52 38.64 -18.07
N LYS A 676 -11.77 37.38 -17.65
CA LYS A 676 -11.80 36.22 -18.55
C LYS A 676 -12.90 36.33 -19.60
N ASP A 677 -14.09 36.79 -19.19
CA ASP A 677 -15.28 36.85 -20.04
C ASP A 677 -15.34 38.11 -20.94
N ALA A 678 -14.41 39.05 -20.77
CA ALA A 678 -14.31 40.27 -21.55
C ALA A 678 -14.00 39.98 -23.04
N LYS A 679 -14.70 40.69 -23.93
CA LYS A 679 -14.68 40.44 -25.38
C LYS A 679 -13.64 41.26 -26.14
N SER A 680 -13.17 42.37 -25.57
CA SER A 680 -12.11 43.21 -26.13
C SER A 680 -11.14 43.70 -25.06
N ALA A 681 -10.04 44.33 -25.47
CA ALA A 681 -9.10 45.00 -24.57
C ALA A 681 -9.79 46.11 -23.75
N GLU A 682 -10.67 46.90 -24.37
CA GLU A 682 -11.44 47.96 -23.72
C GLU A 682 -12.42 47.41 -22.68
N ASP A 683 -13.00 46.24 -22.93
CA ASP A 683 -13.87 45.58 -21.95
C ASP A 683 -13.08 45.14 -20.71
N VAL A 684 -11.85 44.62 -20.89
CA VAL A 684 -10.96 44.25 -19.78
C VAL A 684 -10.60 45.49 -18.96
N LEU A 685 -10.18 46.58 -19.62
CA LEU A 685 -9.85 47.84 -18.96
C LEU A 685 -11.05 48.42 -18.22
N ARG A 686 -12.25 48.37 -18.81
CA ARG A 686 -13.49 48.82 -18.16
C ARG A 686 -13.83 47.98 -16.92
N VAL A 687 -13.62 46.66 -16.98
CA VAL A 687 -13.82 45.76 -15.84
C VAL A 687 -12.86 46.13 -14.70
N ILE A 688 -11.60 46.41 -15.02
CA ILE A 688 -10.57 46.80 -14.05
C ILE A 688 -10.87 48.18 -13.45
N GLN A 689 -11.17 49.19 -14.28
CA GLN A 689 -11.44 50.57 -13.85
C GLN A 689 -12.66 50.70 -12.95
N ASN A 690 -13.71 49.88 -13.18
CA ASN A 690 -14.92 49.90 -12.37
C ASN A 690 -14.84 48.96 -11.15
N SER A 691 -13.68 48.36 -10.89
CA SER A 691 -13.49 47.48 -9.75
C SER A 691 -13.07 48.28 -8.51
N PRO A 692 -13.74 48.13 -7.36
CA PRO A 692 -13.32 48.76 -6.11
C PRO A 692 -12.01 48.17 -5.56
N LEU A 693 -11.52 47.05 -6.13
CA LEU A 693 -10.25 46.40 -5.75
C LEU A 693 -9.04 46.98 -6.48
N CYS A 694 -9.27 47.78 -7.53
CA CYS A 694 -8.24 48.36 -8.36
C CYS A 694 -8.08 49.83 -7.99
N THR A 695 -7.20 50.14 -7.03
CA THR A 695 -6.92 51.52 -6.65
C THR A 695 -5.91 52.11 -7.64
N PRO A 696 -6.27 53.10 -8.47
CA PRO A 696 -5.30 53.80 -9.28
C PRO A 696 -4.35 54.58 -8.37
N VAL A 697 -3.05 54.35 -8.50
CA VAL A 697 -2.01 55.16 -7.87
C VAL A 697 -1.61 56.24 -8.87
N VAL A 698 -1.89 57.49 -8.56
CA VAL A 698 -1.47 58.63 -9.40
C VAL A 698 0.01 58.89 -9.12
N GLY A 699 0.86 58.73 -10.14
CA GLY A 699 2.26 59.11 -10.03
C GLY A 699 2.44 60.62 -9.95
N ASP A 700 3.65 61.07 -9.58
CA ASP A 700 4.01 62.50 -9.50
C ASP A 700 3.87 63.24 -10.85
N ASP A 701 3.74 62.50 -11.95
CA ASP A 701 3.47 62.98 -13.30
C ASP A 701 1.97 63.14 -13.62
N GLY A 702 1.10 62.88 -12.65
CA GLY A 702 -0.36 62.96 -12.80
C GLY A 702 -0.98 61.79 -13.56
N VAL A 703 -0.21 60.75 -13.92
CA VAL A 703 -0.72 59.57 -14.61
C VAL A 703 -1.17 58.53 -13.58
N ALA A 704 -2.45 58.17 -13.62
CA ALA A 704 -3.02 57.08 -12.84
C ALA A 704 -2.49 55.73 -13.36
N ARG A 705 -1.65 55.06 -12.55
CA ARG A 705 -1.11 53.72 -12.82
C ARG A 705 -1.75 52.73 -11.86
N ILE A 706 -2.17 51.56 -12.37
CA ILE A 706 -2.64 50.47 -11.51
C ILE A 706 -1.43 49.67 -11.07
N THR A 707 -0.91 49.98 -9.88
CA THR A 707 0.32 49.37 -9.36
C THR A 707 0.05 48.25 -8.36
N LYS A 708 -1.22 48.04 -7.97
CA LYS A 708 -1.68 47.00 -7.03
C LYS A 708 -3.19 46.76 -7.23
N ILE A 709 -3.61 45.49 -7.22
CA ILE A 709 -4.98 45.09 -6.93
C ILE A 709 -4.95 44.62 -5.46
N GLU A 710 -5.65 45.30 -4.56
CA GLU A 710 -5.71 44.85 -3.16
C GLU A 710 -6.49 43.54 -3.05
N GLY A 711 -5.89 42.54 -2.38
CA GLY A 711 -6.41 41.18 -2.37
C GLY A 711 -6.19 40.48 -3.70
N SER A 712 -4.97 40.44 -4.21
CA SER A 712 -4.68 39.77 -5.49
C SER A 712 -5.14 38.29 -5.47
N GLU A 713 -5.31 37.67 -6.64
CA GLU A 713 -5.58 36.22 -6.71
C GLU A 713 -4.47 35.43 -5.99
N SER A 714 -3.23 35.94 -5.98
CA SER A 714 -2.13 35.36 -5.20
C SER A 714 -2.37 35.43 -3.69
N ASP A 715 -2.75 36.60 -3.17
CA ASP A 715 -3.01 36.78 -1.73
C ASP A 715 -4.16 35.88 -1.26
N LEU A 716 -5.20 35.76 -2.09
CA LEU A 716 -6.32 34.86 -1.84
C LEU A 716 -5.86 33.39 -1.82
N MET A 717 -5.05 32.99 -2.79
CA MET A 717 -4.50 31.63 -2.86
C MET A 717 -3.63 31.32 -1.64
N ASP A 718 -2.79 32.26 -1.22
CA ASP A 718 -1.94 32.10 -0.04
C ASP A 718 -2.79 31.98 1.23
N LYS A 719 -3.80 32.85 1.37
CA LYS A 719 -4.76 32.78 2.46
C LYS A 719 -5.48 31.44 2.53
N LEU A 720 -5.97 30.92 1.40
CA LEU A 720 -6.63 29.62 1.32
C LEU A 720 -5.66 28.47 1.63
N THR A 721 -4.42 28.56 1.13
CA THR A 721 -3.36 27.58 1.44
C THR A 721 -3.11 27.50 2.94
N ARG A 722 -2.97 28.66 3.61
CA ARG A 722 -2.78 28.73 5.08
C ARG A 722 -3.98 28.14 5.79
N PHE A 723 -5.19 28.61 5.43
CA PHE A 723 -6.42 28.14 6.07
C PHE A 723 -6.56 26.61 6.01
N VAL A 724 -6.33 26.00 4.85
CA VAL A 724 -6.39 24.53 4.70
C VAL A 724 -5.28 23.85 5.51
N THR A 725 -4.04 24.34 5.44
CA THR A 725 -2.92 23.74 6.17
C THR A 725 -3.14 23.80 7.69
N ASP A 726 -3.57 24.95 8.20
CA ASP A 726 -3.84 25.18 9.62
C ASP A 726 -5.02 24.34 10.12
N ASP A 727 -6.08 24.22 9.30
CA ASP A 727 -7.22 23.36 9.63
C ASP A 727 -6.81 21.89 9.75
N TRP A 728 -6.00 21.38 8.80
CA TRP A 728 -5.49 20.02 8.85
C TRP A 728 -4.56 19.79 10.05
N ASN A 729 -3.55 20.64 10.27
CA ASN A 729 -2.65 20.49 11.42
C ASN A 729 -3.40 20.51 12.76
N ARG A 730 -4.47 21.30 12.87
CA ARG A 730 -5.34 21.32 14.06
C ARG A 730 -6.21 20.08 14.19
N ALA A 731 -6.68 19.52 13.07
CA ALA A 731 -7.56 18.35 13.05
C ALA A 731 -6.81 17.02 13.21
N LEU A 732 -5.52 16.99 12.87
CA LEU A 732 -4.68 15.80 12.94
C LEU A 732 -4.29 15.46 14.38
N PHE A 733 -4.14 14.17 14.65
CA PHE A 733 -3.85 13.65 15.98
C PHE A 733 -2.49 14.13 16.49
N ASP A 734 -2.49 14.64 17.71
CA ASP A 734 -1.29 15.02 18.46
C ASP A 734 -1.04 14.00 19.58
N PRO A 735 0.05 13.19 19.50
CA PRO A 735 0.35 12.19 20.52
C PRO A 735 0.69 12.82 21.89
N SER A 736 1.03 14.10 21.92
CA SER A 736 1.34 14.83 23.17
C SER A 736 0.08 15.36 23.89
N ALA A 737 -1.07 15.39 23.21
CA ALA A 737 -2.31 15.90 23.79
C ALA A 737 -2.95 14.87 24.76
N ASP A 738 -3.38 15.33 25.93
CA ASP A 738 -4.13 14.49 26.88
C ASP A 738 -5.60 14.41 26.44
N ASN A 739 -5.96 13.27 25.84
CA ASN A 739 -7.31 12.97 25.37
C ASN A 739 -7.88 11.74 26.09
N ASP A 740 -9.18 11.75 26.38
CA ASP A 740 -9.87 10.59 26.92
C ASP A 740 -9.83 9.40 25.92
N GLY A 741 -9.53 8.20 26.42
CA GLY A 741 -9.38 6.99 25.59
C GLY A 741 -7.99 6.81 24.95
N VAL A 742 -7.00 7.61 25.35
CA VAL A 742 -5.59 7.45 25.00
C VAL A 742 -4.83 6.82 26.16
N GLU A 743 -4.20 5.69 25.92
CA GLU A 743 -3.35 4.98 26.87
C GLU A 743 -1.88 5.22 26.54
N ARG A 744 -1.03 5.42 27.55
CA ARG A 744 0.41 5.65 27.36
C ARG A 744 1.22 4.59 28.06
N THR A 745 2.12 3.96 27.33
CA THR A 745 3.04 2.97 27.85
C THR A 745 4.43 3.14 27.24
N GLN A 746 5.39 2.36 27.72
CA GLN A 746 6.74 2.32 27.20
C GLN A 746 7.15 0.88 26.95
N ILE A 747 7.70 0.62 25.77
CA ILE A 747 8.25 -0.70 25.44
C ILE A 747 9.77 -0.68 25.54
N ALA A 748 10.33 -1.84 25.87
CA ALA A 748 11.76 -2.04 25.86
C ALA A 748 12.28 -1.97 24.43
N ASP A 749 13.46 -1.37 24.30
CA ASP A 749 14.25 -1.52 23.10
C ASP A 749 14.99 -2.85 23.15
N ASP A 750 14.74 -3.74 22.19
CA ASP A 750 15.41 -5.05 22.08
C ASP A 750 16.93 -4.92 21.85
N GLN A 751 17.43 -3.72 21.51
CA GLN A 751 18.86 -3.38 21.42
C GLN A 751 19.44 -2.71 22.68
N GLY A 752 18.62 -2.49 23.72
CA GLY A 752 19.08 -2.00 25.03
C GLY A 752 19.39 -0.51 25.11
N GLU A 753 19.03 0.31 24.11
CA GLU A 753 19.42 1.73 24.00
C GLU A 753 18.40 2.72 24.60
N GLY A 754 17.29 2.27 25.16
CA GLY A 754 16.30 3.16 25.78
C GLY A 754 14.91 2.56 25.91
N LYS A 755 13.91 3.42 26.11
CA LYS A 755 12.49 3.08 26.07
C LYS A 755 11.83 3.84 24.93
N ILE A 756 10.90 3.20 24.23
CA ILE A 756 10.11 3.82 23.17
C ILE A 756 8.71 4.10 23.74
N ASP A 757 8.26 5.35 23.61
CA ASP A 757 6.92 5.76 24.01
C ASP A 757 5.88 5.20 23.05
N VAL A 758 4.84 4.59 23.60
CA VAL A 758 3.70 4.04 22.86
C VAL A 758 2.42 4.72 23.34
N VAL A 759 1.68 5.28 22.39
CA VAL A 759 0.39 5.96 22.59
C VAL A 759 -0.68 5.08 21.95
N LYS A 760 -1.42 4.33 22.76
CA LYS A 760 -2.49 3.45 22.30
C LYS A 760 -3.82 4.21 22.21
N LEU A 761 -4.45 4.17 21.05
CA LEU A 761 -5.78 4.73 20.81
C LEU A 761 -6.83 3.63 21.02
N ASN A 762 -7.61 3.75 22.09
CA ASN A 762 -8.61 2.76 22.51
C ASN A 762 -10.02 3.39 22.49
N GLY A 763 -10.52 3.71 21.30
CA GLY A 763 -11.83 4.34 21.10
C GLY A 763 -11.85 5.87 21.12
N ALA A 764 -10.71 6.53 21.38
CA ALA A 764 -10.55 7.99 21.28
C ALA A 764 -10.78 8.49 19.84
N PRO A 765 -11.45 9.63 19.62
CA PRO A 765 -11.55 10.21 18.27
C PRO A 765 -10.18 10.64 17.75
N PHE A 766 -9.91 10.39 16.47
CA PHE A 766 -8.65 10.79 15.85
C PHE A 766 -8.83 11.03 14.35
N ASN A 767 -7.93 11.84 13.79
CA ASN A 767 -7.61 11.88 12.37
C ASN A 767 -6.09 11.71 12.24
N ILE A 768 -5.63 10.74 11.47
CA ILE A 768 -4.21 10.48 11.25
C ILE A 768 -3.96 10.52 9.75
N LEU A 769 -2.96 11.32 9.37
CA LEU A 769 -2.44 11.34 8.02
C LEU A 769 -1.21 10.43 7.98
N SER A 770 -1.29 9.36 7.20
CA SER A 770 -0.33 8.26 7.24
C SER A 770 0.22 7.90 5.86
N HIS A 771 1.51 7.58 5.77
CA HIS A 771 2.17 7.05 4.58
C HIS A 771 2.80 5.70 4.93
N THR A 772 2.35 4.64 4.25
CA THR A 772 2.95 3.32 4.43
C THR A 772 4.13 3.15 3.47
N ILE A 773 5.30 2.81 4.03
CA ILE A 773 6.46 2.35 3.27
C ILE A 773 6.31 0.84 3.06
N TYR A 774 5.94 0.43 1.85
CA TYR A 774 5.78 -0.96 1.45
C TYR A 774 6.51 -1.26 0.14
N MET A 775 6.80 -2.53 -0.11
CA MET A 775 7.56 -2.97 -1.28
C MET A 775 6.67 -3.00 -2.54
N PHE A 776 6.49 -1.86 -3.20
CA PHE A 776 5.83 -1.80 -4.51
C PHE A 776 6.56 -0.82 -5.45
N GLY A 777 7.02 -1.31 -6.60
CA GLY A 777 7.57 -0.50 -7.69
C GLY A 777 8.92 0.20 -7.43
N ASN A 778 9.50 0.13 -6.22
CA ASN A 778 10.83 0.68 -5.93
C ASN A 778 11.53 -0.06 -4.76
N ALA A 779 11.88 -1.33 -4.99
CA ALA A 779 12.46 -2.20 -3.96
C ALA A 779 13.80 -1.68 -3.41
N SER A 780 14.58 -0.94 -4.21
CA SER A 780 15.87 -0.38 -3.78
C SER A 780 15.72 0.67 -2.68
N ILE A 781 14.78 1.62 -2.82
CA ILE A 781 14.46 2.61 -1.77
C ILE A 781 13.89 1.92 -0.54
N TYR A 782 12.97 0.96 -0.73
CA TYR A 782 12.39 0.19 0.37
C TYR A 782 13.47 -0.53 1.19
N ASN A 783 14.34 -1.30 0.52
CA ASN A 783 15.42 -2.05 1.17
C ASN A 783 16.41 -1.11 1.87
N ALA A 784 16.75 0.03 1.26
CA ALA A 784 17.59 1.03 1.89
C ALA A 784 16.95 1.61 3.17
N LEU A 785 15.67 1.94 3.13
CA LEU A 785 14.90 2.45 4.27
C LEU A 785 14.79 1.41 5.41
N MET A 786 14.51 0.15 5.08
CA MET A 786 14.45 -0.92 6.07
C MET A 786 15.83 -1.19 6.71
N LYS A 787 16.91 -1.04 5.94
CA LYS A 787 18.28 -1.17 6.45
C LYS A 787 18.72 0.04 7.27
N ASP A 788 18.38 1.25 6.86
CA ASP A 788 18.70 2.51 7.53
C ASP A 788 17.57 3.54 7.32
N PRO A 789 16.76 3.85 8.36
CA PRO A 789 15.71 4.86 8.26
C PRO A 789 16.24 6.25 7.86
N GLY A 790 17.54 6.51 8.02
CA GLY A 790 18.19 7.73 7.56
C GLY A 790 18.16 7.93 6.05
N ALA A 791 17.95 6.87 5.27
CA ALA A 791 17.68 6.96 3.84
C ALA A 791 16.46 7.85 3.53
N TRP A 792 15.51 8.04 4.46
CA TRP A 792 14.39 8.98 4.30
C TRP A 792 14.87 10.40 3.94
N ASN A 793 15.97 10.84 4.56
CA ASN A 793 16.49 12.20 4.43
C ASN A 793 17.34 12.38 3.17
N THR A 794 17.95 11.31 2.66
CA THR A 794 18.92 11.35 1.56
C THR A 794 18.38 10.79 0.25
N ALA A 795 17.36 9.93 0.29
CA ALA A 795 16.76 9.34 -0.89
C ALA A 795 16.27 10.44 -1.83
N ARG A 796 16.87 10.48 -3.01
CA ARG A 796 16.36 11.22 -4.17
C ARG A 796 15.22 10.36 -4.73
N GLY A 797 14.22 10.94 -5.37
CA GLY A 797 12.99 10.21 -5.67
C GLY A 797 11.85 11.16 -5.95
N SER A 798 10.63 10.81 -5.52
CA SER A 798 9.48 11.71 -5.71
C SER A 798 9.62 13.01 -4.89
N SER A 799 9.21 14.12 -5.50
CA SER A 799 9.02 15.41 -4.82
C SER A 799 7.83 15.41 -3.85
N THR A 800 7.05 14.33 -3.86
CA THR A 800 5.80 14.16 -3.14
C THR A 800 5.82 12.91 -2.26
N ILE A 801 4.98 12.91 -1.23
CA ILE A 801 4.63 11.75 -0.41
C ILE A 801 3.15 11.48 -0.65
N SER A 802 2.83 10.22 -0.93
CA SER A 802 1.45 9.71 -1.05
C SER A 802 0.98 9.30 0.34
N ALA A 803 -0.03 9.95 0.88
CA ALA A 803 -0.52 9.65 2.23
C ALA A 803 -2.03 9.40 2.21
N SER A 804 -2.52 8.59 3.13
CA SER A 804 -3.94 8.37 3.37
C SER A 804 -4.35 8.99 4.70
N CYS A 805 -5.50 9.66 4.71
CA CYS A 805 -6.11 10.16 5.93
C CYS A 805 -7.07 9.11 6.50
N VAL A 806 -6.74 8.55 7.66
CA VAL A 806 -7.62 7.65 8.41
C VAL A 806 -8.20 8.38 9.61
N SER A 807 -9.42 8.02 10.02
CA SER A 807 -10.05 8.60 11.20
C SER A 807 -10.80 7.54 12.01
N SER A 808 -11.21 7.92 13.22
CA SER A 808 -12.05 7.06 14.06
C SER A 808 -13.38 6.69 13.40
N ASP A 809 -13.84 7.47 12.41
CA ASP A 809 -15.10 7.26 11.67
C ASP A 809 -14.88 6.73 10.23
N TYR A 810 -13.62 6.71 9.76
CA TYR A 810 -13.18 6.20 8.47
C TYR A 810 -11.83 5.49 8.64
N LEU A 811 -11.89 4.21 9.02
CA LEU A 811 -10.72 3.34 9.00
C LEU A 811 -10.58 2.74 7.61
N TYR A 812 -9.37 2.76 7.06
CA TYR A 812 -9.00 1.95 5.91
C TYR A 812 -7.62 1.34 6.22
N TYR A 813 -7.52 0.03 6.06
CA TYR A 813 -6.29 -0.73 6.29
C TYR A 813 -5.77 -1.20 4.94
N LEU A 814 -4.54 -0.82 4.60
CA LEU A 814 -3.76 -1.58 3.63
C LEU A 814 -3.47 -2.92 4.31
N GLU A 815 -4.00 -4.02 3.77
CA GLU A 815 -3.73 -5.35 4.29
C GLU A 815 -2.22 -5.58 4.29
N ASP A 816 -1.60 -5.50 5.47
CA ASP A 816 -0.16 -5.69 5.63
C ASP A 816 0.16 -7.17 5.50
N GLY A 817 0.10 -7.68 4.28
CA GLY A 817 0.74 -8.93 3.90
C GLY A 817 2.27 -8.86 3.97
N SER A 818 2.83 -7.72 4.38
CA SER A 818 4.25 -7.56 4.63
C SER A 818 4.49 -7.20 6.09
N HIS A 819 4.61 -8.19 6.98
CA HIS A 819 5.06 -8.01 8.38
C HIS A 819 6.41 -7.26 8.58
N ARG A 820 6.95 -6.65 7.52
CA ARG A 820 8.16 -5.86 7.37
C ARG A 820 7.90 -4.39 6.96
N GLY A 821 6.66 -3.94 6.69
CA GLY A 821 6.33 -2.56 6.35
C GLY A 821 6.41 -1.58 7.54
N VAL A 822 6.47 -0.27 7.27
CA VAL A 822 6.43 0.78 8.30
C VAL A 822 5.50 1.91 7.88
N THR A 823 4.56 2.29 8.73
CA THR A 823 3.62 3.39 8.48
C THR A 823 4.04 4.65 9.25
N LEU A 824 4.24 5.74 8.52
CA LEU A 824 4.65 7.04 9.03
C LEU A 824 3.44 7.96 9.20
N GLY A 825 3.26 8.55 10.38
CA GLY A 825 2.23 9.54 10.67
C GLY A 825 2.74 10.98 10.64
N PHE A 826 1.94 11.91 10.13
CA PHE A 826 2.26 13.33 10.03
C PHE A 826 1.17 14.19 10.67
N ASN A 827 1.56 15.13 11.53
CA ASN A 827 0.64 16.13 12.09
C ASN A 827 1.20 17.57 12.04
N ASN A 828 2.40 17.75 11.49
CA ASN A 828 3.05 19.05 11.37
C ASN A 828 3.43 19.30 9.90
N ILE A 829 2.43 19.69 9.12
CA ILE A 829 2.57 19.97 7.70
C ILE A 829 2.92 21.44 7.53
N SER A 830 4.00 21.72 6.78
CA SER A 830 4.43 23.08 6.49
C SER A 830 3.43 23.82 5.60
N TYR A 831 3.51 25.15 5.58
CA TYR A 831 2.75 25.98 4.64
C TYR A 831 2.86 25.47 3.19
N GLY A 832 1.72 25.20 2.55
CA GLY A 832 1.69 24.68 1.18
C GLY A 832 2.18 23.24 1.03
N GLY A 833 2.37 22.53 2.15
CA GLY A 833 2.81 21.14 2.19
C GLY A 833 1.75 20.17 1.66
N ILE A 834 0.45 20.50 1.72
CA ILE A 834 -0.60 19.69 1.10
C ILE A 834 -0.72 20.05 -0.39
N ILE A 835 -0.43 19.09 -1.26
CA ILE A 835 -0.45 19.29 -2.69
C ILE A 835 -1.71 18.81 -3.41
N GLY A 836 -2.57 18.07 -2.76
CA GLY A 836 -3.81 17.60 -3.38
C GLY A 836 -4.48 16.58 -2.49
N MET A 837 -5.76 16.32 -2.77
CA MET A 837 -6.50 15.31 -2.05
C MET A 837 -7.57 14.67 -2.94
N CYS A 838 -7.79 13.37 -2.77
CA CYS A 838 -8.76 12.57 -3.46
C CYS A 838 -9.40 11.60 -2.46
N PRO A 839 -10.74 11.52 -2.35
CA PRO A 839 -11.42 10.55 -1.48
C PRO A 839 -11.43 9.13 -2.08
N GLN A 840 -10.54 8.88 -3.04
CA GLN A 840 -10.33 7.68 -3.85
C GLN A 840 -8.83 7.57 -4.16
N ASP A 841 -8.37 6.43 -4.67
CA ASP A 841 -7.01 6.32 -5.18
C ASP A 841 -6.73 7.39 -6.26
N ALA A 842 -5.54 7.98 -6.24
CA ALA A 842 -5.15 9.02 -7.20
C ALA A 842 -3.65 9.03 -7.48
N TYR A 843 -3.32 9.44 -8.70
CA TYR A 843 -1.93 9.56 -9.12
C TYR A 843 -1.33 10.93 -8.76
N LEU A 844 -0.17 10.89 -8.11
CA LEU A 844 0.67 12.06 -7.82
C LEU A 844 1.84 12.17 -8.79
N SER A 845 2.01 13.34 -9.41
CA SER A 845 3.22 13.62 -10.19
C SER A 845 4.36 14.10 -9.30
N GLY A 846 5.43 13.30 -9.19
CA GLY A 846 6.68 13.67 -8.52
C GLY A 846 7.56 14.65 -9.31
N ASN A 847 6.98 15.51 -10.15
CA ASN A 847 7.71 16.32 -11.14
C ASN A 847 8.21 17.65 -10.53
N PHE A 848 8.97 18.43 -11.32
CA PHE A 848 9.44 19.76 -10.98
C PHE A 848 8.35 20.70 -10.42
N LEU A 849 7.14 20.60 -10.98
CA LEU A 849 5.91 21.19 -10.46
C LEU A 849 4.95 20.06 -10.06
N PRO A 850 4.87 19.70 -8.76
CA PRO A 850 4.03 18.59 -8.33
C PRO A 850 2.56 18.96 -8.48
N ASN A 851 1.79 18.00 -8.99
CA ASN A 851 0.37 18.15 -9.20
C ASN A 851 -0.35 16.83 -8.93
N MET A 852 -1.65 16.94 -8.70
CA MET A 852 -2.55 15.82 -8.50
C MET A 852 -3.81 16.05 -9.33
N PHE A 853 -4.24 15.03 -10.08
CA PHE A 853 -5.56 15.06 -10.71
C PHE A 853 -6.59 14.56 -9.71
N SER A 854 -7.25 15.45 -8.98
CA SER A 854 -8.21 15.04 -7.94
C SER A 854 -9.15 16.16 -7.50
N LEU A 855 -9.92 15.90 -6.42
CA LEU A 855 -10.80 16.89 -5.83
C LEU A 855 -10.04 18.14 -5.33
N PRO A 856 -10.71 19.30 -5.32
CA PRO A 856 -10.11 20.52 -4.78
C PRO A 856 -9.80 20.40 -3.28
N LEU A 857 -8.75 21.09 -2.84
CA LEU A 857 -8.34 21.21 -1.43
C LEU A 857 -9.49 21.73 -0.56
N THR A 858 -9.73 21.07 0.56
CA THR A 858 -10.79 21.40 1.53
C THR A 858 -10.34 21.10 2.97
N THR A 859 -11.18 21.40 3.96
CA THR A 859 -10.95 21.10 5.39
C THR A 859 -10.92 19.59 5.65
N CYS A 860 -10.22 19.15 6.70
CA CYS A 860 -10.05 17.72 7.03
C CYS A 860 -11.39 16.99 7.20
N ASP A 861 -12.32 17.58 7.97
CA ASP A 861 -13.65 16.99 8.23
C ASP A 861 -14.47 16.77 6.94
N GLU A 862 -14.43 17.73 6.02
CA GLU A 862 -15.14 17.64 4.74
C GLU A 862 -14.51 16.59 3.83
N PHE A 863 -13.18 16.46 3.86
CA PHE A 863 -12.50 15.40 3.15
C PHE A 863 -12.93 14.02 3.67
N ILE A 864 -12.96 13.81 4.99
CA ILE A 864 -13.41 12.56 5.62
C ILE A 864 -14.88 12.27 5.28
N LYS A 865 -15.77 13.27 5.37
CA LYS A 865 -17.18 13.11 4.97
C LYS A 865 -17.33 12.64 3.52
N ARG A 866 -16.50 13.15 2.62
CA ARG A 866 -16.48 12.70 1.20
C ARG A 866 -15.97 11.28 1.06
N CYS A 867 -14.93 10.90 1.80
CA CYS A 867 -14.44 9.51 1.84
C CYS A 867 -15.56 8.56 2.28
N ILE A 868 -16.28 8.89 3.36
CA ILE A 868 -17.42 8.12 3.86
C ILE A 868 -18.53 8.04 2.80
N SER A 869 -18.94 9.18 2.23
CA SER A 869 -20.00 9.20 1.22
C SER A 869 -19.63 8.41 -0.05
N LYS A 870 -18.36 8.43 -0.47
CA LYS A 870 -17.88 7.63 -1.60
C LYS A 870 -17.86 6.14 -1.29
N ARG A 871 -17.46 5.75 -0.09
CA ARG A 871 -17.55 4.37 0.39
C ARG A 871 -19.00 3.88 0.40
N GLU A 872 -19.96 4.67 0.88
CA GLU A 872 -21.37 4.30 0.88
C GLU A 872 -21.95 4.11 -0.54
N GLN A 873 -21.49 4.93 -1.50
CA GLN A 873 -21.86 4.79 -2.92
C GLN A 873 -21.30 3.50 -3.55
N SER A 874 -20.11 3.03 -3.14
CA SER A 874 -19.51 1.80 -3.70
C SER A 874 -20.14 0.52 -3.17
N VAL A 875 -20.63 0.53 -1.91
CA VAL A 875 -21.42 -0.59 -1.34
C VAL A 875 -22.72 -0.82 -2.12
N ALA A 876 -23.18 0.16 -2.90
CA ALA A 876 -24.33 0.06 -3.80
C ALA A 876 -23.97 -0.37 -5.25
N GLY A 877 -22.70 -0.65 -5.59
CA GLY A 877 -22.31 -1.12 -6.93
C GLY A 877 -20.79 -1.31 -7.20
N GLU A 878 -20.40 -2.56 -7.51
CA GLU A 878 -19.39 -3.07 -8.47
C GLU A 878 -17.93 -2.55 -8.59
N LEU A 879 -17.35 -1.67 -7.75
CA LEU A 879 -15.94 -1.23 -7.96
C LEU A 879 -15.05 -1.19 -6.70
N ASP A 880 -14.02 -2.03 -6.71
CA ASP A 880 -12.96 -2.24 -5.70
C ASP A 880 -12.01 -1.02 -5.52
N THR A 881 -12.02 -0.07 -6.46
CA THR A 881 -11.09 1.08 -6.50
C THR A 881 -11.50 2.27 -5.63
N MET A 882 -12.66 2.20 -4.94
CA MET A 882 -13.22 3.32 -4.17
C MET A 882 -12.92 3.28 -2.66
N HIS A 883 -12.05 2.37 -2.21
CA HIS A 883 -11.71 2.20 -0.78
C HIS A 883 -10.45 2.93 -0.33
N TYR A 884 -9.60 3.35 -1.26
CA TYR A 884 -8.40 4.13 -0.99
C TYR A 884 -8.75 5.62 -0.87
N ASN A 885 -8.01 6.38 -0.08
CA ASN A 885 -7.98 7.84 -0.22
C ASN A 885 -6.53 8.30 -0.31
N GLU A 886 -6.36 9.44 -0.93
CA GLU A 886 -5.04 9.95 -1.27
C GLU A 886 -4.97 11.43 -0.92
N VAL A 887 -3.96 11.79 -0.14
CA VAL A 887 -3.60 13.15 0.24
C VAL A 887 -2.14 13.30 -0.13
N GLY A 888 -1.88 14.05 -1.19
CA GLY A 888 -0.51 14.32 -1.59
C GLY A 888 0.13 15.33 -0.67
N LEU A 889 1.33 15.01 -0.20
CA LEU A 889 2.18 15.89 0.58
C LEU A 889 3.44 16.26 -0.18
N PHE A 890 3.98 17.43 0.12
CA PHE A 890 5.29 17.85 -0.34
C PHE A 890 6.37 17.16 0.51
N ARG A 891 7.37 16.57 -0.15
CA ARG A 891 8.45 15.89 0.56
C ARG A 891 9.41 16.85 1.25
N ASN A 892 9.47 18.11 0.83
CA ASN A 892 10.29 19.13 1.49
C ASN A 892 9.48 19.88 2.56
N SER A 893 10.06 20.09 3.74
CA SER A 893 9.45 20.80 4.88
C SER A 893 9.56 22.33 4.78
N GLY A 894 10.38 22.84 3.87
CA GLY A 894 10.68 24.27 3.74
C GLY A 894 11.73 24.81 4.71
N ASP A 895 12.17 24.02 5.72
CA ASP A 895 13.25 24.36 6.63
C ASP A 895 14.50 23.53 6.35
N LEU A 896 15.45 24.12 5.61
CA LEU A 896 16.69 23.45 5.19
C LEU A 896 17.59 22.99 6.36
N ASN A 897 17.44 23.59 7.55
CA ASN A 897 18.28 23.29 8.70
C ASN A 897 17.88 21.99 9.40
N VAL A 898 16.67 21.48 9.13
CA VAL A 898 16.19 20.21 9.70
C VAL A 898 16.34 19.10 8.67
N ARG A 899 17.28 18.18 8.91
CA ARG A 899 17.41 16.89 8.18
C ARG A 899 17.30 17.04 6.65
N HIS A 900 18.07 17.99 6.10
CA HIS A 900 18.11 18.33 4.66
C HIS A 900 16.79 18.90 4.08
N GLY A 901 15.97 19.56 4.90
CA GLY A 901 14.73 20.20 4.44
C GLY A 901 13.63 19.23 4.08
N ARG A 902 13.65 18.02 4.63
CA ARG A 902 12.64 16.96 4.37
C ARG A 902 11.53 16.98 5.42
N LEU A 903 10.29 16.75 4.99
CA LEU A 903 9.15 16.52 5.87
C LEU A 903 9.46 15.31 6.78
N GLN A 904 9.34 15.50 8.08
CA GLN A 904 9.62 14.46 9.07
C GLN A 904 8.32 13.85 9.59
N PRO A 905 8.28 12.53 9.83
CA PRO A 905 7.16 11.93 10.54
C PRO A 905 7.10 12.45 11.98
N SER A 906 5.88 12.58 12.49
CA SER A 906 5.59 12.99 13.87
C SER A 906 5.45 11.78 14.81
N TYR A 907 5.08 10.62 14.26
CA TYR A 907 4.94 9.34 14.97
C TYR A 907 4.94 8.18 13.98
N ILE A 908 5.16 6.97 14.47
CA ILE A 908 4.97 5.71 13.71
C ILE A 908 3.55 5.19 13.99
N VAL A 909 2.84 4.72 12.98
CA VAL A 909 1.48 4.19 13.12
C VAL A 909 1.53 2.66 13.05
N VAL A 910 0.93 2.00 14.04
CA VAL A 910 0.79 0.54 14.09
C VAL A 910 -0.67 0.20 14.37
N HIS A 911 -1.20 -0.82 13.72
CA HIS A 911 -2.54 -1.35 13.97
C HIS A 911 -2.41 -2.63 14.78
N GLY A 912 -3.16 -2.77 15.87
CA GLY A 912 -3.02 -3.93 16.75
C GLY A 912 -3.75 -3.79 18.09
N ALA A 913 -4.07 -4.93 18.71
CA ALA A 913 -4.73 -4.94 20.01
C ALA A 913 -3.79 -4.54 21.15
N ASP A 914 -2.50 -4.87 21.04
CA ASP A 914 -1.50 -4.56 22.05
C ASP A 914 -0.08 -4.41 21.46
N VAL A 915 0.89 -4.17 22.33
CA VAL A 915 2.27 -3.85 21.96
C VAL A 915 3.05 -4.98 21.28
N THR A 916 2.57 -6.24 21.34
CA THR A 916 3.24 -7.36 20.67
C THR A 916 3.12 -7.29 19.14
N GLU A 917 2.17 -6.51 18.63
CA GLU A 917 1.97 -6.26 17.20
C GLU A 917 2.98 -5.25 16.62
N ILE A 918 3.77 -4.60 17.48
CA ILE A 918 4.79 -3.63 17.06
C ILE A 918 6.01 -4.38 16.52
N ASN A 919 6.15 -4.39 15.20
CA ASN A 919 7.29 -5.01 14.52
C ASN A 919 8.63 -4.27 14.74
N ASP A 920 9.74 -4.95 14.50
CA ASP A 920 11.08 -4.42 14.77
C ASP A 920 11.45 -3.23 13.88
N ASN A 921 10.94 -3.18 12.64
CA ASN A 921 11.16 -2.04 11.76
C ASN A 921 10.48 -0.77 12.30
N SER A 922 9.28 -0.90 12.86
CA SER A 922 8.54 0.19 13.49
C SER A 922 9.30 0.74 14.70
N LYS A 923 9.83 -0.14 15.56
CA LYS A 923 10.71 0.24 16.69
C LYS A 923 11.97 0.96 16.19
N LYS A 924 12.61 0.43 15.15
CA LYS A 924 13.83 1.00 14.54
C LYS A 924 13.60 2.40 13.98
N PHE A 925 12.50 2.61 13.28
CA PHE A 925 12.12 3.92 12.76
C PHE A 925 11.81 4.90 13.89
N ALA A 926 10.98 4.51 14.86
CA ALA A 926 10.66 5.33 16.02
C ALA A 926 11.93 5.82 16.74
N ARG A 927 12.92 4.94 16.93
CA ARG A 927 14.23 5.28 17.51
C ARG A 927 14.99 6.30 16.68
N TYR A 928 15.14 6.06 15.38
CA TYR A 928 15.91 6.95 14.50
C TYR A 928 15.31 8.36 14.42
N PHE A 929 13.98 8.46 14.36
CA PHE A 929 13.30 9.75 14.33
C PHE A 929 13.15 10.38 15.72
N GLY A 930 13.24 9.61 16.80
CA GLY A 930 13.02 10.08 18.17
C GLY A 930 11.55 10.44 18.41
N ILE A 931 10.63 9.65 17.86
CA ILE A 931 9.18 9.90 17.86
C ILE A 931 8.41 8.72 18.45
N PRO A 932 7.21 8.93 19.02
CA PRO A 932 6.43 7.85 19.61
C PRO A 932 5.82 6.92 18.56
N ILE A 933 5.38 5.74 19.02
CA ILE A 933 4.54 4.83 18.24
C ILE A 933 3.08 5.04 18.65
N VAL A 934 2.20 5.32 17.70
CA VAL A 934 0.76 5.38 17.88
C VAL A 934 0.17 4.03 17.50
N LEU A 935 -0.35 3.30 18.49
CA LEU A 935 -0.97 1.98 18.33
C LEU A 935 -2.49 2.13 18.26
N ILE A 936 -3.10 1.81 17.12
CA ILE A 936 -4.54 1.91 16.91
C ILE A 936 -5.19 0.56 17.24
N ASP A 937 -6.01 0.53 18.29
CA ASP A 937 -6.79 -0.65 18.66
C ASP A 937 -7.99 -0.81 17.74
N ASP A 938 -7.82 -1.50 16.62
CA ASP A 938 -8.89 -1.65 15.64
C ASP A 938 -10.18 -2.24 16.26
N LYS A 939 -10.05 -3.10 17.28
CA LYS A 939 -11.21 -3.71 17.98
C LYS A 939 -12.08 -2.66 18.63
N ALA A 940 -11.48 -1.65 19.24
CA ALA A 940 -12.20 -0.54 19.87
C ALA A 940 -13.02 0.27 18.85
N TYR A 941 -12.56 0.37 17.60
CA TYR A 941 -13.20 1.17 16.56
C TYR A 941 -14.14 0.37 15.63
N TYR A 942 -14.06 -0.97 15.60
CA TYR A 942 -14.94 -1.82 14.77
C TYR A 942 -16.42 -1.62 15.08
N ARG A 943 -16.81 -1.38 16.35
CA ARG A 943 -18.23 -1.22 16.74
C ARG A 943 -18.86 0.07 16.22
N LYS A 944 -18.06 1.10 15.93
CA LYS A 944 -18.55 2.43 15.52
C LYS A 944 -18.69 2.58 14.00
N ASN A 945 -17.91 1.85 13.21
CA ASN A 945 -17.76 2.04 11.76
C ASN A 945 -18.52 1.04 10.87
N ASN A 946 -19.41 0.22 11.45
CA ASN A 946 -20.25 -0.77 10.78
C ASN A 946 -19.47 -1.52 9.66
N PHE A 947 -18.32 -2.07 10.04
CA PHE A 947 -17.33 -2.64 9.15
C PHE A 947 -17.67 -4.10 8.78
N ALA A 948 -18.82 -4.33 8.15
CA ALA A 948 -19.27 -5.66 7.73
C ALA A 948 -18.47 -6.26 6.55
N TYR A 949 -17.47 -5.56 6.00
CA TYR A 949 -16.81 -5.98 4.74
C TYR A 949 -15.31 -6.33 4.86
N TYR A 950 -14.58 -5.91 5.92
CA TYR A 950 -13.12 -6.16 6.01
C TYR A 950 -12.65 -6.96 7.23
N ASN A 951 -13.55 -7.55 8.01
CA ASN A 951 -13.09 -8.46 9.06
C ASN A 951 -14.02 -9.62 9.30
N LYS A 952 -13.94 -10.58 8.37
CA LYS A 952 -14.49 -11.91 8.52
C LYS A 952 -13.80 -12.69 9.66
N ASN A 953 -12.51 -12.40 9.94
CA ASN A 953 -11.74 -13.06 11.00
C ASN A 953 -11.87 -12.46 12.42
N ARG A 954 -12.06 -11.15 12.62
CA ARG A 954 -12.20 -10.57 13.98
C ARG A 954 -13.63 -10.51 14.55
N LEU A 955 -14.66 -10.73 13.71
CA LEU A 955 -16.06 -10.85 14.16
C LEU A 955 -16.32 -12.12 14.99
N LYS A 956 -15.43 -13.12 14.88
CA LYS A 956 -15.42 -14.36 15.69
C LYS A 956 -14.99 -14.11 17.14
N GLU A 957 -13.94 -13.30 17.35
CA GLU A 957 -13.46 -12.96 18.70
C GLU A 957 -14.46 -12.09 19.49
N ALA A 958 -15.14 -11.16 18.81
CA ALA A 958 -16.14 -10.30 19.43
C ALA A 958 -17.45 -11.05 19.82
N LYS A 959 -17.71 -12.22 19.24
CA LYS A 959 -18.81 -13.11 19.68
C LYS A 959 -18.40 -13.97 20.88
N HIS A 960 -17.12 -14.35 20.98
CA HIS A 960 -16.61 -15.13 22.11
C HIS A 960 -16.57 -14.31 23.43
N GLU A 961 -16.22 -13.02 23.36
CA GLU A 961 -16.27 -12.10 24.52
C GLU A 961 -17.69 -11.68 24.94
N LYS A 962 -18.70 -11.94 24.11
CA LYS A 962 -20.12 -11.74 24.48
C LYS A 962 -20.76 -12.99 25.09
N GLN A 963 -20.08 -14.14 25.01
CA GLN A 963 -20.50 -15.41 25.61
C GLN A 963 -19.75 -15.74 26.92
N GLN A 964 -18.78 -14.91 27.33
CA GLN A 964 -18.31 -14.80 28.73
C GLN A 964 -19.02 -13.62 29.39
#